data_AF-A0A0K6III6-F1
#
_entry.id   AF-A0A0K6III6-F1
#
_cell.length_a   1.000
_cell.length_b   1.000
_cell.length_c   1.000
_cell.angle_alpha   90.00
_cell.angle_beta   90.00
_cell.angle_gamma   90.00
#
_symmetry.space_group_name_H-M   'P 1'
#
loop_
_entity.id
_entity.type
_entity.pdbx_description
1 polymer ?
#
loop_
_entity_poly.entity_id
_entity_poly.type
_entity_poly.pdbx_seq_one_letter_code
_entity_poly.pdbx_strand_id
1 'polypeptide(L)'
;MNNNISQLTLSDEIEQQKLEKNLAETVKLTKQKNIQAFHLYAPYLLEFLEINGDDTLSIFCTSKGKANIVDYSTGQCWYGDDPEVQIKEALHKEISQISKLSLTAGGDNSLPPIHYVEGTPFISPESLVSTQGVKADVKNSKIPLWIQFGLGVGSVLKEVSNLVEIDNWLVYEPSIEVFKASVDAFDWASWLEGRVKNDQQVYLQIGNNASTIVEDIEFIKSETDLSEAYLYRHYHHPEMDSLYQYLTSALFSWQDLLGDQVTLMPFTDFCDEVLPIRPKVELMESESSKLYWSEAKHRYLYNIKIFQQYYPDIASIFLDFTPEKWHLVLSESGQWNLLHLERGAFFYGEESKAEALSDLKRFEKNPLKDDPMLNVNGGKLAYYQHYSKSAIIKDLFKESSFDIGGFSSEINGLIFFGLGLGFQLGELLEDKMINNLFVYEPNFDYFYASLYVLDWAFILEKMDRQKGRLHLNLGDDGSHAAQDIPRIFNTVGNYNVVSTYIYPLYHHSKIQQSVYELKQELECVVSLGEYFEHVRYGVSHMNSVFASGNSHLVHHVEMPNKDLLDLPVFIVGNGPSIDNSYTYIKENRKKVILISCGTALRALYNYGIKPDFHAEVEQNRSNYHWVSNAADKEFLKDISLLSVHGVHPDTASLFKKTVLIFKSGEAAVRVYSTIVERLRDYPELEYSYPTVSNLVISMMCFLGMKEIYLFGVDLGYKDLEYHHSKKSDYYKRNDESEPDLDKASSLGYNYAQMNGVMTVPGNFEKNVFTKREFKMSAQIIERVLEVYKETSCFNCSDGAKINGSIPLLVEDIELRESKYLPSDFQEALIEELCLSTDEVVRLSRDFNSGLDLDVLKGDVERFLKWIRDINPKNEKEMEKVLTDQRDFFYESVTGNSSVFFYLFWGSMNYYSALILKLAYTEKDSGYEERLSKAWSYWVEHVEEVFYDYYNNPDALDQTGVENKNFN
;
A
#
# COMPACT_ATOMS: atom_id res chain seq x y z
N MET A 1 -1.17 10.29 -20.87
CA MET A 1 -1.25 9.94 -19.47
C MET A 1 0.02 9.17 -19.16
N ASN A 2 0.40 9.20 -17.89
CA ASN A 2 1.76 9.50 -17.45
C ASN A 2 2.86 8.61 -18.04
N ASN A 3 3.95 9.25 -18.47
CA ASN A 3 5.15 8.54 -18.83
C ASN A 3 5.73 7.89 -17.58
N ASN A 4 5.53 6.59 -17.38
CA ASN A 4 6.22 5.85 -16.33
C ASN A 4 7.59 5.39 -16.87
N ILE A 5 8.60 5.29 -16.00
CA ILE A 5 9.95 4.86 -16.40
C ILE A 5 9.93 3.54 -17.18
N SER A 6 9.14 2.57 -16.73
CA SER A 6 9.00 1.26 -17.40
C SER A 6 8.44 1.36 -18.82
N GLN A 7 7.69 2.42 -19.12
CA GLN A 7 7.11 2.66 -20.45
C GLN A 7 8.07 3.37 -21.40
N LEU A 8 9.04 4.11 -20.85
CA LEU A 8 10.02 4.87 -21.62
C LEU A 8 11.37 4.15 -21.75
N THR A 9 11.48 2.90 -21.30
CA THR A 9 12.65 2.04 -21.49
C THR A 9 12.34 0.89 -22.45
N LEU A 10 13.35 0.35 -23.14
CA LEU A 10 13.18 -0.85 -23.96
C LEU A 10 12.84 -2.07 -23.09
N SER A 11 12.00 -2.97 -23.59
CA SER A 11 11.73 -4.26 -22.94
C SER A 11 12.91 -5.25 -23.03
N ASP A 12 13.85 -5.02 -23.95
CA ASP A 12 15.11 -5.75 -24.04
C ASP A 12 16.15 -5.07 -23.13
N GLU A 13 16.38 -5.65 -21.95
CA GLU A 13 17.31 -5.13 -20.96
C GLU A 13 18.75 -4.98 -21.49
N ILE A 14 19.19 -5.84 -22.42
CA ILE A 14 20.55 -5.82 -22.95
C ILE A 14 20.73 -4.61 -23.88
N GLU A 15 19.74 -4.35 -24.73
CA GLU A 15 19.75 -3.16 -25.59
C GLU A 15 19.59 -1.87 -24.78
N GLN A 16 18.72 -1.87 -23.75
CA GLN A 16 18.55 -0.74 -22.84
C GLN A 16 19.86 -0.39 -22.11
N GLN A 17 20.58 -1.40 -21.58
CA GLN A 17 21.87 -1.19 -20.92
C GLN A 17 22.95 -0.60 -21.86
N LYS A 18 22.90 -0.91 -23.17
CA LYS A 18 23.81 -0.28 -24.15
C LYS A 18 23.50 1.20 -24.33
N LEU A 19 22.22 1.58 -24.41
CA LEU A 19 21.82 2.98 -24.49
C LEU A 19 22.24 3.75 -23.24
N GLU A 20 22.00 3.18 -22.07
CA GLU A 20 22.40 3.77 -20.78
C GLU A 20 23.90 3.98 -20.67
N LYS A 21 24.70 3.02 -21.13
CA LYS A 21 26.16 3.14 -21.15
C LYS A 21 26.62 4.29 -22.05
N ASN A 22 26.06 4.41 -23.25
CA ASN A 22 26.39 5.49 -24.19
C ASN A 22 25.98 6.87 -23.63
N LEU A 23 24.81 6.94 -22.99
CA LEU A 23 24.35 8.17 -22.35
C LEU A 23 25.26 8.53 -21.17
N ALA A 24 25.65 7.58 -20.33
CA ALA A 24 26.52 7.81 -19.17
C ALA A 24 27.89 8.40 -19.57
N GLU A 25 28.49 7.94 -20.67
CA GLU A 25 29.73 8.52 -21.21
C GLU A 25 29.52 9.98 -21.64
N THR A 26 28.39 10.27 -22.30
CA THR A 26 28.03 11.62 -22.75
C THR A 26 27.77 12.55 -21.57
N VAL A 27 26.96 12.12 -20.61
CA VAL A 27 26.64 12.83 -19.36
C VAL A 27 27.91 13.20 -18.60
N LYS A 28 28.84 12.26 -18.45
CA LYS A 28 30.11 12.51 -17.75
C LYS A 28 30.93 13.61 -18.42
N LEU A 29 31.02 13.59 -19.75
CA LEU A 29 31.75 14.62 -20.52
C LEU A 29 31.04 15.98 -20.46
N THR A 30 29.72 16.00 -20.59
CA THR A 30 28.88 17.21 -20.50
C THR A 30 29.02 17.85 -19.12
N LYS A 31 28.85 17.07 -18.05
CA LYS A 31 29.00 17.52 -16.66
C LYS A 31 30.37 18.16 -16.42
N GLN A 32 31.45 17.53 -16.88
CA GLN A 32 32.81 18.08 -16.74
C GLN A 32 32.97 19.43 -17.44
N LYS A 33 32.45 19.58 -18.66
CA LYS A 33 32.48 20.85 -19.39
C LYS A 33 31.64 21.92 -18.71
N ASN A 34 30.45 21.55 -18.22
CA ASN A 34 29.55 22.46 -17.53
C ASN A 34 30.17 23.00 -16.24
N ILE A 35 30.78 22.14 -15.42
CA ILE A 35 31.49 22.56 -14.21
C ILE A 35 32.62 23.54 -14.54
N GLN A 36 33.41 23.28 -15.60
CA GLN A 36 34.45 24.21 -16.06
C GLN A 36 33.86 25.56 -16.50
N ALA A 37 32.73 25.56 -17.21
CA ALA A 37 32.06 26.78 -17.62
C ALA A 37 31.49 27.55 -16.43
N PHE A 38 30.94 26.87 -15.42
CA PHE A 38 30.48 27.54 -14.19
C PHE A 38 31.64 28.22 -13.45
N HIS A 39 32.82 27.59 -13.35
CA HIS A 39 34.00 28.27 -12.80
C HIS A 39 34.37 29.57 -13.53
N LEU A 40 34.08 29.67 -14.83
CA LEU A 40 34.45 30.84 -15.64
C LEU A 40 33.35 31.91 -15.64
N TYR A 41 32.09 31.51 -15.79
CA TYR A 41 30.99 32.42 -16.10
C TYR A 41 29.98 32.57 -14.96
N ALA A 42 29.86 31.60 -14.05
CA ALA A 42 28.91 31.63 -12.94
C ALA A 42 29.38 30.80 -11.71
N PRO A 43 30.45 31.24 -11.00
CA PRO A 43 31.08 30.42 -9.96
C PRO A 43 30.16 30.07 -8.78
N TYR A 44 29.19 30.92 -8.47
CA TYR A 44 28.23 30.71 -7.39
C TYR A 44 27.37 29.45 -7.58
N LEU A 45 27.19 28.98 -8.82
CA LEU A 45 26.38 27.80 -9.11
C LEU A 45 26.99 26.48 -8.61
N LEU A 46 28.31 26.49 -8.35
CA LEU A 46 29.03 25.30 -7.91
C LEU A 46 28.60 24.84 -6.52
N GLU A 47 28.18 25.78 -5.65
CA GLU A 47 27.72 25.47 -4.29
C GLU A 47 26.48 24.57 -4.32
N PHE A 48 25.57 24.74 -5.29
CA PHE A 48 24.38 23.90 -5.44
C PHE A 48 24.68 22.46 -5.85
N LEU A 49 25.85 22.19 -6.42
CA LEU A 49 26.27 20.82 -6.75
C LEU A 49 26.71 20.03 -5.52
N GLU A 50 27.07 20.72 -4.43
CA GLU A 50 27.53 20.12 -3.17
C GLU A 50 26.40 19.87 -2.17
N ILE A 51 25.23 20.50 -2.34
CA ILE A 51 24.06 20.32 -1.48
C ILE A 51 23.46 18.93 -1.69
N ASN A 52 23.25 18.14 -0.63
CA ASN A 52 22.53 16.86 -0.74
C ASN A 52 21.01 17.12 -0.77
N GLY A 53 20.30 16.51 -1.73
CA GLY A 53 18.84 16.61 -1.88
C GLY A 53 18.11 15.48 -1.15
N ASP A 54 16.81 15.36 -1.41
CA ASP A 54 16.00 14.20 -0.99
C ASP A 54 16.26 12.97 -1.91
N ASP A 55 17.01 13.18 -3.01
CA ASP A 55 17.45 12.22 -4.02
C ASP A 55 16.29 11.46 -4.70
N THR A 56 15.14 12.14 -4.85
CA THR A 56 13.95 11.55 -5.48
C THR A 56 13.94 11.75 -7.00
N LEU A 57 14.41 12.90 -7.49
CA LEU A 57 14.49 13.21 -8.92
C LEU A 57 15.89 12.95 -9.47
N SER A 58 15.98 12.22 -10.59
CA SER A 58 17.26 12.03 -11.28
C SER A 58 17.06 11.76 -12.78
N ILE A 59 18.17 11.73 -13.52
CA ILE A 59 18.15 11.40 -14.95
C ILE A 59 18.12 9.90 -15.20
N PHE A 60 17.36 9.49 -16.21
CA PHE A 60 17.40 8.14 -16.77
C PHE A 60 17.49 8.17 -18.31
N CYS A 61 17.82 7.03 -18.91
CA CYS A 61 17.94 6.87 -20.35
C CYS A 61 16.63 6.36 -20.96
N THR A 62 16.03 7.13 -21.87
CA THR A 62 14.84 6.68 -22.60
C THR A 62 15.18 5.60 -23.63
N SER A 63 14.14 4.99 -24.19
CA SER A 63 14.17 4.02 -25.29
C SER A 63 14.84 4.55 -26.56
N LYS A 64 14.95 5.88 -26.68
CA LYS A 64 15.65 6.59 -27.76
C LYS A 64 17.09 7.00 -27.40
N GLY A 65 17.59 6.60 -26.24
CA GLY A 65 18.93 6.96 -25.77
C GLY A 65 19.06 8.40 -25.29
N LYS A 66 17.95 9.06 -24.92
CA LYS A 66 17.93 10.47 -24.47
C LYS A 66 17.85 10.56 -22.95
N ALA A 67 18.42 11.62 -22.37
CA ALA A 67 18.28 11.90 -20.93
C ALA A 67 16.92 12.52 -20.64
N ASN A 68 16.19 11.97 -19.66
CA ASN A 68 14.91 12.46 -19.17
C ASN A 68 14.92 12.43 -17.63
N ILE A 69 14.03 13.20 -16.99
CA ILE A 69 13.90 13.25 -15.53
C ILE A 69 12.84 12.24 -15.09
N VAL A 70 13.16 11.46 -14.06
CA VAL A 70 12.24 10.56 -13.36
C VAL A 70 12.21 10.89 -11.88
N ASP A 71 11.02 10.84 -11.31
CA ASP A 71 10.79 10.73 -9.87
C ASP A 71 10.80 9.25 -9.48
N TYR A 72 11.84 8.81 -8.78
CA TYR A 72 11.98 7.42 -8.34
C TYR A 72 11.01 7.03 -7.23
N SER A 73 10.39 7.99 -6.54
CA SER A 73 9.38 7.70 -5.52
C SER A 73 8.04 7.27 -6.14
N THR A 74 7.72 7.79 -7.32
CA THR A 74 6.44 7.53 -8.03
C THR A 74 6.62 6.76 -9.34
N GLY A 75 7.85 6.67 -9.86
CA GLY A 75 8.18 6.16 -11.19
C GLY A 75 7.77 7.10 -12.33
N GLN A 76 7.32 8.32 -12.02
CA GLN A 76 6.81 9.28 -13.00
C GLN A 76 7.95 10.00 -13.73
N CYS A 77 7.88 10.05 -15.05
CA CYS A 77 8.82 10.78 -15.89
C CYS A 77 8.23 12.12 -16.33
N TRP A 78 9.09 13.13 -16.43
CA TRP A 78 8.66 14.49 -16.78
C TRP A 78 8.34 14.61 -18.26
N TYR A 79 9.18 14.06 -19.14
CA TYR A 79 9.02 14.16 -20.59
C TYR A 79 8.69 12.79 -21.21
N GLY A 80 8.40 12.75 -22.51
CA GLY A 80 8.23 11.53 -23.30
C GLY A 80 9.58 10.90 -23.71
N ASP A 81 9.55 10.07 -24.76
CA ASP A 81 10.75 9.34 -25.24
C ASP A 81 11.88 10.26 -25.74
N ASP A 82 11.55 11.47 -26.22
CA ASP A 82 12.51 12.45 -26.71
C ASP A 82 12.22 13.85 -26.13
N PRO A 83 12.84 14.20 -24.99
CA PRO A 83 12.58 15.46 -24.31
C PRO A 83 12.93 16.69 -25.16
N GLU A 84 13.97 16.63 -25.98
CA GLU A 84 14.40 17.77 -26.81
C GLU A 84 13.33 18.11 -27.87
N VAL A 85 12.79 17.09 -28.53
CA VAL A 85 11.73 17.26 -29.53
C VAL A 85 10.45 17.78 -28.88
N GLN A 86 10.04 17.19 -27.76
CA GLN A 86 8.82 17.60 -27.05
C GLN A 86 8.89 19.07 -26.60
N ILE A 87 10.02 19.49 -26.02
CA ILE A 87 10.24 20.87 -25.57
C ILE A 87 10.19 21.83 -26.75
N LYS A 88 10.85 21.48 -27.86
CA LYS A 88 10.85 22.29 -29.07
C LYS A 88 9.44 22.48 -29.62
N GLU A 89 8.67 21.41 -29.75
CA GLU A 89 7.30 21.46 -30.27
C GLU A 89 6.38 22.30 -29.37
N ALA A 90 6.46 22.12 -28.05
CA ALA A 90 5.70 22.92 -27.09
C ALA A 90 6.01 24.41 -27.22
N LEU A 91 7.28 24.79 -27.17
CA LEU A 91 7.70 26.18 -27.29
C LEU A 91 7.26 26.80 -28.62
N HIS A 92 7.36 26.08 -29.74
CA HIS A 92 6.97 26.61 -31.05
C HIS A 92 5.46 26.89 -31.16
N LYS A 93 4.61 26.18 -30.41
CA LYS A 93 3.18 26.48 -30.32
C LYS A 93 2.90 27.73 -29.47
N GLU A 94 3.71 27.97 -28.45
CA GLU A 94 3.46 29.03 -27.47
C GLU A 94 4.17 30.36 -27.78
N ILE A 95 5.21 30.34 -28.62
CA ILE A 95 6.07 31.51 -28.89
C ILE A 95 5.33 32.73 -29.46
N SER A 96 4.19 32.51 -30.12
CA SER A 96 3.35 33.58 -30.67
C SER A 96 2.38 34.20 -29.64
N GLN A 97 2.30 33.62 -28.44
CA GLN A 97 1.33 33.93 -27.39
C GLN A 97 2.00 34.04 -26.01
N ILE A 98 3.20 34.63 -25.97
CA ILE A 98 3.97 34.83 -24.73
C ILE A 98 3.35 35.97 -23.92
N SER A 99 3.25 35.79 -22.61
CA SER A 99 2.73 36.81 -21.69
C SER A 99 3.69 38.00 -21.60
N LYS A 100 3.16 39.22 -21.75
CA LYS A 100 3.87 40.47 -21.64
C LYS A 100 3.43 41.25 -20.41
N LEU A 101 4.37 41.62 -19.54
CA LEU A 101 4.15 42.46 -18.36
C LEU A 101 4.53 43.90 -18.65
N SER A 102 3.75 44.83 -18.10
CA SER A 102 4.19 46.21 -17.91
C SER A 102 4.74 46.36 -16.50
N LEU A 103 5.98 46.86 -16.39
CA LEU A 103 6.64 47.14 -15.10
C LEU A 103 6.40 48.60 -14.63
N THR A 104 5.54 49.33 -15.34
CA THR A 104 5.28 50.76 -15.10
C THR A 104 3.80 51.11 -14.98
N ALA A 105 2.89 50.32 -15.57
CA ALA A 105 1.45 50.56 -15.51
C ALA A 105 0.82 50.04 -14.20
N GLY A 106 -0.21 50.71 -13.70
CA GLY A 106 -1.11 50.17 -12.67
C GLY A 106 -2.15 49.27 -13.31
N GLY A 107 -2.56 48.21 -12.61
CA GLY A 107 -3.55 47.24 -13.09
C GLY A 107 -4.92 47.87 -13.39
N ASP A 108 -5.69 47.22 -14.28
CA ASP A 108 -7.11 47.52 -14.46
C ASP A 108 -7.91 46.68 -13.45
N ASN A 109 -8.52 47.35 -12.46
CA ASN A 109 -9.12 46.67 -11.30
C ASN A 109 -10.48 46.01 -11.59
N SER A 110 -10.98 46.03 -12.83
CA SER A 110 -12.24 45.37 -13.18
C SER A 110 -12.01 44.03 -13.86
N LEU A 111 -12.38 42.94 -13.17
CA LEU A 111 -12.51 41.62 -13.78
C LEU A 111 -13.54 41.69 -14.91
N PRO A 112 -13.22 41.18 -16.11
CA PRO A 112 -14.23 40.97 -17.13
C PRO A 112 -15.30 39.99 -16.61
N PRO A 113 -16.57 40.16 -17.02
CA PRO A 113 -17.63 39.24 -16.62
C PRO A 113 -17.31 37.82 -17.09
N ILE A 114 -17.39 36.86 -16.18
CA ILE A 114 -17.22 35.44 -16.49
C ILE A 114 -18.52 34.92 -17.10
N HIS A 115 -18.41 34.34 -18.30
CA HIS A 115 -19.49 33.63 -18.95
C HIS A 115 -19.21 32.13 -18.95
N TYR A 116 -20.27 31.36 -18.69
CA TYR A 116 -20.25 29.91 -18.76
C TYR A 116 -20.83 29.46 -20.10
N VAL A 117 -20.47 28.26 -20.52
CA VAL A 117 -21.08 27.60 -21.67
C VAL A 117 -22.58 27.42 -21.40
N GLU A 118 -23.40 27.65 -22.44
CA GLU A 118 -24.85 27.75 -22.29
C GLU A 118 -25.47 26.53 -21.59
N GLY A 119 -25.97 26.75 -20.38
CA GLY A 119 -26.68 25.74 -19.60
C GLY A 119 -25.79 24.63 -19.04
N THR A 120 -24.50 24.92 -18.83
CA THR A 120 -23.56 24.11 -18.04
C THR A 120 -22.83 25.03 -17.04
N PRO A 121 -22.17 24.49 -16.01
CA PRO A 121 -21.36 25.30 -15.09
C PRO A 121 -19.90 25.45 -15.56
N PHE A 122 -19.57 25.09 -16.81
CA PHE A 122 -18.20 25.14 -17.32
C PHE A 122 -17.89 26.49 -17.97
N ILE A 123 -16.69 27.03 -17.74
CA ILE A 123 -16.30 28.35 -18.23
C ILE A 123 -16.20 28.36 -19.77
N SER A 124 -16.60 29.46 -20.40
CA SER A 124 -16.45 29.61 -21.84
C SER A 124 -14.98 29.89 -22.23
N PRO A 125 -14.51 29.40 -23.40
CA PRO A 125 -13.17 29.70 -23.91
C PRO A 125 -12.87 31.20 -23.97
N GLU A 126 -13.83 32.02 -24.40
CA GLU A 126 -13.68 33.48 -24.52
C GLU A 126 -13.53 34.14 -23.15
N SER A 127 -14.22 33.62 -22.12
CA SER A 127 -14.07 34.10 -20.75
C SER A 127 -12.72 33.72 -20.16
N LEU A 128 -12.18 32.54 -20.51
CA LEU A 128 -10.84 32.13 -20.12
C LEU A 128 -9.77 33.03 -20.78
N VAL A 129 -9.97 33.44 -22.03
CA VAL A 129 -9.06 34.36 -22.72
C VAL A 129 -9.18 35.77 -22.15
N SER A 130 -10.38 36.24 -21.83
CA SER A 130 -10.59 37.61 -21.32
C SER A 130 -9.99 37.83 -19.94
N THR A 131 -9.82 36.78 -19.14
CA THR A 131 -9.16 36.86 -17.83
C THR A 131 -7.63 36.85 -17.91
N GLN A 132 -7.04 36.66 -19.10
CA GLN A 132 -5.59 36.70 -19.31
C GLN A 132 -5.10 38.11 -19.62
N GLY A 133 -3.87 38.40 -19.20
CA GLY A 133 -3.15 39.63 -19.50
C GLY A 133 -2.67 39.69 -20.97
N VAL A 134 -1.91 40.73 -21.28
CA VAL A 134 -1.45 41.01 -22.64
C VAL A 134 -0.52 39.89 -23.15
N LYS A 135 -0.77 39.43 -24.37
CA LYS A 135 0.07 38.45 -25.10
C LYS A 135 0.82 39.12 -26.25
N ALA A 136 1.99 38.59 -26.60
CA ALA A 136 2.81 39.06 -27.71
C ALA A 136 3.44 37.90 -28.48
N ASP A 137 3.56 38.06 -29.80
CA ASP A 137 4.42 37.21 -30.62
C ASP A 137 5.86 37.71 -30.50
N VAL A 138 6.71 36.87 -29.90
CA VAL A 138 8.12 37.22 -29.64
C VAL A 138 9.08 36.54 -30.62
N LYS A 139 8.56 35.80 -31.60
CA LYS A 139 9.40 35.07 -32.55
C LYS A 139 10.24 36.03 -33.38
N ASN A 140 11.55 35.78 -33.41
CA ASN A 140 12.57 36.63 -34.04
C ASN A 140 12.54 38.09 -33.55
N SER A 141 12.06 38.32 -32.34
CA SER A 141 12.05 39.65 -31.71
C SER A 141 13.24 39.80 -30.77
N LYS A 142 13.61 41.05 -30.50
CA LYS A 142 14.53 41.41 -29.44
C LYS A 142 13.73 41.86 -28.22
N ILE A 143 13.93 41.21 -27.08
CA ILE A 143 13.19 41.50 -25.84
C ILE A 143 14.15 41.88 -24.69
N PRO A 144 13.75 42.84 -23.84
CA PRO A 144 14.63 43.40 -22.83
C PRO A 144 14.81 42.48 -21.61
N LEU A 145 13.77 41.76 -21.20
CA LEU A 145 13.81 40.82 -20.07
C LEU A 145 12.93 39.59 -20.34
N TRP A 146 13.54 38.41 -20.28
CA TRP A 146 12.86 37.11 -20.31
C TRP A 146 12.86 36.49 -18.91
N ILE A 147 11.68 36.21 -18.38
CA ILE A 147 11.47 35.55 -17.09
C ILE A 147 11.00 34.13 -17.34
N GLN A 148 11.80 33.15 -16.93
CA GLN A 148 11.50 31.75 -17.11
C GLN A 148 11.25 31.05 -15.78
N PHE A 149 10.13 30.34 -15.71
CA PHE A 149 9.76 29.49 -14.58
C PHE A 149 10.09 28.04 -14.93
N GLY A 150 11.14 27.51 -14.30
CA GLY A 150 11.61 26.14 -14.44
C GLY A 150 12.68 25.92 -15.52
N LEU A 151 13.65 25.04 -15.24
CA LEU A 151 14.68 24.60 -16.17
C LEU A 151 14.35 23.24 -16.81
N GLY A 152 13.87 22.29 -16.00
CA GLY A 152 13.75 20.89 -16.42
C GLY A 152 15.11 20.32 -16.86
N VAL A 153 15.15 19.59 -17.99
CA VAL A 153 16.43 19.12 -18.58
C VAL A 153 17.29 20.23 -19.20
N GLY A 154 16.88 21.50 -19.17
CA GLY A 154 17.66 22.65 -19.64
C GLY A 154 17.52 22.99 -21.14
N SER A 155 17.16 22.03 -21.99
CA SER A 155 17.08 22.22 -23.46
C SER A 155 16.18 23.37 -23.93
N VAL A 156 15.21 23.79 -23.12
CA VAL A 156 14.34 24.93 -23.42
C VAL A 156 15.12 26.24 -23.57
N LEU A 157 16.17 26.45 -22.78
CA LEU A 157 16.99 27.67 -22.84
C LEU A 157 17.63 27.85 -24.22
N LYS A 158 18.11 26.74 -24.79
CA LYS A 158 18.69 26.72 -26.14
C LYS A 158 17.63 27.05 -27.18
N GLU A 159 16.45 26.46 -27.09
CA GLU A 159 15.41 26.70 -28.11
C GLU A 159 14.82 28.11 -28.02
N VAL A 160 14.63 28.67 -26.82
CA VAL A 160 14.28 30.09 -26.67
C VAL A 160 15.37 30.97 -27.28
N SER A 161 16.65 30.68 -27.00
CA SER A 161 17.78 31.44 -27.55
C SER A 161 17.91 31.37 -29.08
N ASN A 162 17.34 30.34 -29.71
CA ASN A 162 17.31 30.20 -31.17
C ASN A 162 16.17 31.02 -31.81
N LEU A 163 15.10 31.28 -31.05
CA LEU A 163 13.89 31.93 -31.54
C LEU A 163 13.80 33.40 -31.14
N VAL A 164 14.46 33.83 -30.08
CA VAL A 164 14.32 35.16 -29.48
C VAL A 164 15.70 35.71 -29.10
N GLU A 165 15.95 36.98 -29.43
CA GLU A 165 17.12 37.71 -28.94
C GLU A 165 16.76 38.36 -27.60
N ILE A 166 17.50 38.04 -26.53
CA ILE A 166 17.14 38.43 -25.16
C ILE A 166 18.31 39.17 -24.53
N ASP A 167 18.09 40.39 -24.03
CA ASP A 167 19.15 41.16 -23.36
C ASP A 167 19.40 40.64 -21.94
N ASN A 168 18.34 40.39 -21.15
CA ASN A 168 18.43 39.89 -19.78
C ASN A 168 17.62 38.60 -19.60
N TRP A 169 18.25 37.55 -19.07
CA TRP A 169 17.61 36.29 -18.71
C TRP A 169 17.45 36.21 -17.19
N LEU A 170 16.23 36.00 -16.70
CA LEU A 170 15.94 35.71 -15.31
C LEU A 170 15.25 34.35 -15.24
N VAL A 171 15.95 33.34 -14.72
CA VAL A 171 15.47 31.95 -14.72
C VAL A 171 15.38 31.43 -13.29
N TYR A 172 14.19 30.96 -12.91
CA TYR A 172 13.93 30.33 -11.62
C TYR A 172 13.92 28.81 -11.76
N GLU A 173 14.63 28.13 -10.87
CA GLU A 173 14.52 26.69 -10.70
C GLU A 173 14.42 26.37 -9.21
N PRO A 174 13.23 26.04 -8.70
CA PRO A 174 13.05 25.73 -7.28
C PRO A 174 13.75 24.45 -6.85
N SER A 175 13.92 23.47 -7.74
CA SER A 175 14.51 22.17 -7.38
C SER A 175 16.00 22.10 -7.71
N ILE A 176 16.81 21.96 -6.66
CA ILE A 176 18.26 21.71 -6.79
C ILE A 176 18.52 20.40 -7.55
N GLU A 177 17.67 19.38 -7.40
CA GLU A 177 17.77 18.10 -8.10
C GLU A 177 17.54 18.25 -9.60
N VAL A 178 16.54 19.05 -9.98
CA VAL A 178 16.26 19.36 -11.39
C VAL A 178 17.40 20.17 -11.99
N PHE A 179 17.96 21.13 -11.24
CA PHE A 179 19.18 21.83 -11.67
C PHE A 179 20.33 20.85 -11.92
N LYS A 180 20.62 19.93 -11.00
CA LYS A 180 21.65 18.90 -11.18
C LYS A 180 21.36 17.99 -12.38
N ALA A 181 20.11 17.59 -12.58
CA ALA A 181 19.69 16.84 -13.75
C ALA A 181 19.96 17.62 -15.06
N SER A 182 19.72 18.93 -15.07
CA SER A 182 20.07 19.79 -16.20
C SER A 182 21.59 19.87 -16.42
N VAL A 183 22.41 19.86 -15.37
CA VAL A 183 23.88 19.86 -15.49
C VAL A 183 24.39 18.57 -16.13
N ASP A 184 23.68 17.47 -15.93
CA ASP A 184 24.00 16.18 -16.53
C ASP A 184 23.51 16.08 -17.99
N ALA A 185 22.37 16.69 -18.32
CA ALA A 185 21.71 16.56 -19.63
C ALA A 185 21.99 17.70 -20.64
N PHE A 186 22.21 18.93 -20.18
CA PHE A 186 22.27 20.14 -21.02
C PHE A 186 23.69 20.66 -21.23
N ASP A 187 24.02 21.16 -22.42
CA ASP A 187 25.32 21.81 -22.70
C ASP A 187 25.33 23.27 -22.21
N TRP A 188 25.39 23.45 -20.89
CA TRP A 188 25.52 24.76 -20.23
C TRP A 188 26.76 25.52 -20.71
N ALA A 189 27.86 24.80 -20.98
CA ALA A 189 29.11 25.42 -21.41
C ALA A 189 28.95 26.22 -22.70
N SER A 190 28.41 25.58 -23.75
CA SER A 190 28.16 26.27 -25.03
C SER A 190 27.12 27.38 -24.90
N TRP A 191 26.07 27.16 -24.07
CA TRP A 191 25.00 28.13 -23.90
C TRP A 191 25.47 29.41 -23.22
N LEU A 192 26.16 29.30 -22.07
CA LEU A 192 26.72 30.43 -21.31
C LEU A 192 27.76 31.20 -22.12
N GLU A 193 28.70 30.49 -22.78
CA GLU A 193 29.69 31.14 -23.65
C GLU A 193 29.01 31.95 -24.77
N GLY A 194 27.92 31.42 -25.33
CA GLY A 194 27.11 32.13 -26.32
C GLY A 194 26.45 33.40 -25.78
N ARG A 195 25.97 33.40 -24.53
CA ARG A 195 25.35 34.58 -23.92
C ARG A 195 26.38 35.69 -23.67
N VAL A 196 27.55 35.32 -23.15
CA VAL A 196 28.67 36.27 -22.95
C VAL A 196 29.14 36.87 -24.27
N LYS A 197 29.26 36.07 -25.34
CA LYS A 197 29.64 36.57 -26.68
C LYS A 197 28.63 37.56 -27.27
N ASN A 198 27.36 37.43 -26.90
CA ASN A 198 26.27 38.26 -27.39
C ASN A 198 25.93 39.44 -26.45
N ASP A 199 26.74 39.67 -25.41
CA ASP A 199 26.52 40.72 -24.39
C ASP A 199 25.17 40.60 -23.65
N GLN A 200 24.76 39.36 -23.37
CA GLN A 200 23.49 39.06 -22.70
C GLN A 200 23.74 38.72 -21.22
N GLN A 201 22.94 39.31 -20.34
CA GLN A 201 23.01 39.07 -18.90
C GLN A 201 22.17 37.86 -18.51
N VAL A 202 22.67 37.04 -17.57
CA VAL A 202 22.01 35.81 -17.11
C VAL A 202 21.98 35.77 -15.59
N TYR A 203 20.77 35.71 -15.06
CA TYR A 203 20.46 35.58 -13.64
C TYR A 203 19.77 34.23 -13.42
N LEU A 204 20.42 33.30 -12.72
CA LEU A 204 19.88 31.97 -12.41
C LEU A 204 19.59 31.89 -10.91
N GLN A 205 18.31 31.77 -10.57
CA GLN A 205 17.82 31.69 -9.20
C GLN A 205 17.55 30.22 -8.86
N ILE A 206 18.61 29.47 -8.55
CA ILE A 206 18.54 28.04 -8.23
C ILE A 206 18.14 27.85 -6.76
N GLY A 207 17.24 26.91 -6.49
CA GLY A 207 16.63 26.71 -5.17
C GLY A 207 15.56 27.74 -4.83
N ASN A 208 15.12 28.54 -5.80
CA ASN A 208 14.19 29.64 -5.61
C ASN A 208 12.92 29.43 -6.45
N ASN A 209 11.77 29.45 -5.79
CA ASN A 209 10.43 29.30 -6.36
C ASN A 209 9.84 30.64 -6.87
N ALA A 210 10.70 31.57 -7.28
CA ALA A 210 10.36 32.94 -7.69
C ALA A 210 9.79 33.83 -6.55
N SER A 211 10.09 33.50 -5.29
CA SER A 211 9.72 34.32 -4.14
C SER A 211 10.41 35.69 -4.11
N THR A 212 11.58 35.82 -4.75
CA THR A 212 12.36 37.07 -4.82
C THR A 212 12.13 37.87 -6.10
N ILE A 213 11.07 37.59 -6.86
CA ILE A 213 10.87 38.15 -8.20
C ILE A 213 10.83 39.68 -8.20
N VAL A 214 10.32 40.29 -7.12
CA VAL A 214 10.26 41.74 -6.99
C VAL A 214 11.66 42.31 -6.81
N GLU A 215 12.46 41.76 -5.89
CA GLU A 215 13.84 42.19 -5.65
C GLU A 215 14.71 42.00 -6.90
N ASP A 216 14.57 40.86 -7.57
CA ASP A 216 15.36 40.52 -8.76
C ASP A 216 15.05 41.47 -9.92
N ILE A 217 13.78 41.77 -10.19
CA ILE A 217 13.40 42.71 -11.26
C ILE A 217 13.82 44.13 -10.92
N GLU A 218 13.65 44.59 -9.67
CA GLU A 218 14.09 45.93 -9.27
C GLU A 218 15.63 46.08 -9.32
N PHE A 219 16.37 45.01 -9.03
CA PHE A 219 17.83 44.97 -9.23
C PHE A 219 18.18 45.16 -10.71
N ILE A 220 17.57 44.39 -11.62
CA ILE A 220 17.85 44.50 -13.05
C ILE A 220 17.43 45.88 -13.60
N LYS A 221 16.30 46.44 -13.13
CA LYS A 221 15.84 47.81 -13.45
C LYS A 221 16.82 48.90 -13.00
N SER A 222 17.60 48.66 -11.94
CA SER A 222 18.60 49.62 -11.47
C SER A 222 19.82 49.72 -12.40
N GLU A 223 20.08 48.65 -13.16
CA GLU A 223 21.20 48.54 -14.09
C GLU A 223 20.78 48.79 -15.55
N THR A 224 19.50 48.63 -15.88
CA THR A 224 18.96 48.70 -17.25
C THR A 224 17.60 49.41 -17.32
N ASP A 225 17.31 50.12 -18.41
CA ASP A 225 16.03 50.80 -18.61
C ASP A 225 14.94 49.78 -19.01
N LEU A 226 14.24 49.23 -18.02
CA LEU A 226 13.22 48.19 -18.20
C LEU A 226 11.81 48.73 -17.92
N SER A 227 10.96 48.71 -18.95
CA SER A 227 9.52 49.03 -18.86
C SER A 227 8.62 47.80 -19.04
N GLU A 228 9.15 46.70 -19.55
CA GLU A 228 8.41 45.49 -19.88
C GLU A 228 9.24 44.21 -19.67
N ALA A 229 8.54 43.10 -19.44
CA ALA A 229 9.13 41.76 -19.29
C ALA A 229 8.23 40.72 -19.96
N TYR A 230 8.80 39.57 -20.33
CA TYR A 230 8.10 38.49 -21.01
C TYR A 230 8.24 37.19 -20.21
N LEU A 231 7.14 36.49 -19.96
CA LEU A 231 7.15 35.27 -19.13
C LEU A 231 6.93 34.02 -19.95
N TYR A 232 7.68 32.98 -19.57
CA TYR A 232 7.46 31.63 -20.03
C TYR A 232 7.55 30.65 -18.87
N ARG A 233 6.55 29.77 -18.76
CA ARG A 233 6.57 28.67 -17.81
C ARG A 233 6.90 27.39 -18.55
N HIS A 234 8.03 26.78 -18.19
CA HIS A 234 8.49 25.54 -18.79
C HIS A 234 7.78 24.31 -18.21
N TYR A 235 7.52 24.34 -16.89
CA TYR A 235 6.84 23.26 -16.20
C TYR A 235 6.01 23.79 -15.02
N HIS A 236 5.02 23.02 -14.60
CA HIS A 236 4.14 23.32 -13.48
C HIS A 236 4.80 23.04 -12.14
N HIS A 237 4.74 24.01 -11.22
CA HIS A 237 5.23 23.86 -9.85
C HIS A 237 4.24 24.50 -8.88
N PRO A 238 3.89 23.87 -7.74
CA PRO A 238 2.81 24.35 -6.85
C PRO A 238 2.93 25.82 -6.41
N GLU A 239 4.13 26.26 -6.04
CA GLU A 239 4.40 27.62 -5.59
C GLU A 239 4.47 28.60 -6.77
N MET A 240 5.22 28.24 -7.82
CA MET A 240 5.43 29.12 -8.99
C MET A 240 4.14 29.34 -9.76
N ASP A 241 3.24 28.35 -9.83
CA ASP A 241 2.00 28.45 -10.58
C ASP A 241 1.07 29.55 -10.03
N SER A 242 1.04 29.74 -8.70
CA SER A 242 0.21 30.77 -8.06
C SER A 242 0.67 32.17 -8.47
N LEU A 243 1.98 32.41 -8.42
CA LEU A 243 2.59 33.65 -8.89
C LEU A 243 2.41 33.82 -10.41
N TYR A 244 2.68 32.78 -11.19
CA TYR A 244 2.56 32.83 -12.65
C TYR A 244 1.12 33.14 -13.08
N GLN A 245 0.11 32.57 -12.41
CA GLN A 245 -1.29 32.88 -12.65
C GLN A 245 -1.58 34.37 -12.42
N TYR A 246 -1.14 34.93 -11.29
CA TYR A 246 -1.32 36.36 -11.01
C TYR A 246 -0.63 37.22 -12.08
N LEU A 247 0.65 36.96 -12.38
CA LEU A 247 1.43 37.71 -13.36
C LEU A 247 0.82 37.67 -14.77
N THR A 248 0.20 36.55 -15.13
CA THR A 248 -0.39 36.38 -16.48
C THR A 248 -1.88 36.71 -16.54
N SER A 249 -2.48 37.19 -15.46
CA SER A 249 -3.89 37.57 -15.39
C SER A 249 -4.14 39.00 -15.90
N ALA A 250 -5.38 39.28 -16.27
CA ALA A 250 -5.84 40.63 -16.60
C ALA A 250 -5.83 41.58 -15.39
N LEU A 251 -5.78 41.03 -14.16
CA LEU A 251 -5.72 41.79 -12.90
C LEU A 251 -4.31 42.15 -12.47
N PHE A 252 -3.29 41.71 -13.20
CA PHE A 252 -1.90 41.95 -12.84
C PHE A 252 -1.62 43.46 -12.67
N SER A 253 -1.08 43.80 -11.50
CA SER A 253 -0.55 45.13 -11.17
C SER A 253 0.86 44.98 -10.57
N TRP A 254 1.86 45.58 -11.24
CA TRP A 254 3.23 45.62 -10.70
C TRP A 254 3.30 46.42 -9.39
N GLN A 255 2.46 47.46 -9.25
CA GLN A 255 2.42 48.29 -8.05
C GLN A 255 1.85 47.53 -6.84
N ASP A 256 0.87 46.67 -7.06
CA ASP A 256 0.25 45.89 -5.99
C ASP A 256 1.22 44.81 -5.51
N LEU A 257 2.00 44.22 -6.43
CA LEU A 257 3.05 43.27 -6.10
C LEU A 257 4.20 43.94 -5.33
N LEU A 258 4.64 45.13 -5.75
CA LEU A 258 5.62 45.96 -5.03
C LEU A 258 5.14 46.36 -3.63
N GLY A 259 3.83 46.60 -3.48
CA GLY A 259 3.20 47.04 -2.24
C GLY A 259 2.80 45.91 -1.29
N ASP A 260 3.15 44.65 -1.60
CA ASP A 260 2.77 43.46 -0.84
C ASP A 260 1.24 43.35 -0.63
N GLN A 261 0.46 43.74 -1.65
CA GLN A 261 -1.01 43.72 -1.63
C GLN A 261 -1.60 42.44 -2.22
N VAL A 262 -0.75 41.52 -2.68
CA VAL A 262 -1.14 40.28 -3.37
C VAL A 262 -0.86 39.11 -2.44
N THR A 263 -1.89 38.34 -2.12
CA THR A 263 -1.74 37.09 -1.36
C THR A 263 -1.65 35.91 -2.33
N LEU A 264 -0.52 35.22 -2.31
CA LEU A 264 -0.28 34.02 -3.12
C LEU A 264 -0.25 32.79 -2.20
N MET A 265 -1.05 31.79 -2.53
CA MET A 265 -1.06 30.52 -1.80
C MET A 265 -0.59 29.40 -2.72
N PRO A 266 0.28 28.48 -2.25
CA PRO A 266 0.74 27.36 -3.05
C PRO A 266 -0.36 26.30 -3.21
N PHE A 267 -0.32 25.59 -4.33
CA PHE A 267 -1.24 24.48 -4.64
C PHE A 267 -0.81 23.19 -3.94
N THR A 268 -1.12 23.06 -2.65
CA THR A 268 -0.72 21.90 -1.84
C THR A 268 -1.80 20.84 -1.66
N ASP A 269 -3.01 21.08 -2.16
CA ASP A 269 -4.10 20.11 -2.10
C ASP A 269 -3.84 18.95 -3.06
N PHE A 270 -4.23 17.73 -2.65
CA PHE A 270 -4.10 16.53 -3.48
C PHE A 270 -4.84 16.69 -4.83
N CYS A 271 -6.02 17.31 -4.82
CA CYS A 271 -6.83 17.52 -6.01
C CYS A 271 -6.28 18.61 -6.94
N ASP A 272 -5.25 19.34 -6.51
CA ASP A 272 -4.56 20.36 -7.32
C ASP A 272 -3.33 19.80 -8.04
N GLU A 273 -3.05 18.50 -7.88
CA GLU A 273 -1.89 17.87 -8.49
C GLU A 273 -2.01 17.87 -10.01
N VAL A 274 -0.94 18.32 -10.66
CA VAL A 274 -0.81 18.38 -12.12
C VAL A 274 0.55 17.83 -12.50
N LEU A 275 0.62 17.34 -13.73
CA LEU A 275 1.88 16.88 -14.28
C LEU A 275 2.85 18.03 -14.50
N PRO A 276 4.16 17.86 -14.16
CA PRO A 276 5.15 18.90 -14.37
C PRO A 276 5.15 19.42 -15.82
N ILE A 277 5.14 18.51 -16.79
CA ILE A 277 5.12 18.87 -18.22
C ILE A 277 3.78 18.47 -18.83
N ARG A 278 3.03 19.48 -19.26
CA ARG A 278 1.82 19.32 -20.08
C ARG A 278 1.82 20.36 -21.20
N PRO A 279 1.71 19.92 -22.47
CA PRO A 279 1.59 20.86 -23.57
C PRO A 279 0.27 21.63 -23.45
N LYS A 280 0.30 22.91 -23.84
CA LYS A 280 -0.91 23.70 -23.99
C LYS A 280 -1.81 23.08 -25.06
N VAL A 281 -3.12 23.09 -24.79
CA VAL A 281 -4.18 22.65 -25.71
C VAL A 281 -4.96 23.88 -26.17
N GLU A 282 -5.21 23.98 -27.47
CA GLU A 282 -6.02 25.06 -28.03
C GLU A 282 -7.51 24.73 -27.89
N LEU A 283 -8.30 25.69 -27.42
CA LEU A 283 -9.72 25.48 -27.13
C LEU A 283 -10.60 25.86 -28.31
N MET A 284 -11.62 25.06 -28.58
CA MET A 284 -12.63 25.37 -29.60
C MET A 284 -13.54 26.51 -29.13
N GLU A 285 -13.73 27.54 -29.97
CA GLU A 285 -14.62 28.67 -29.69
C GLU A 285 -16.07 28.24 -29.39
N SER A 286 -16.79 29.05 -28.61
CA SER A 286 -18.16 28.79 -28.18
C SER A 286 -19.12 28.57 -29.33
N GLU A 287 -19.03 29.34 -30.42
CA GLU A 287 -19.91 29.18 -31.59
C GLU A 287 -19.72 27.82 -32.28
N SER A 288 -18.46 27.39 -32.43
CA SER A 288 -18.11 26.12 -33.09
C SER A 288 -18.41 24.89 -32.23
N SER A 289 -18.36 25.03 -30.89
CA SER A 289 -18.55 23.93 -29.95
C SER A 289 -20.00 23.68 -29.53
N LYS A 290 -20.98 24.50 -29.97
CA LYS A 290 -22.40 24.40 -29.58
C LYS A 290 -22.99 23.00 -29.69
N LEU A 291 -22.73 22.30 -30.79
CA LEU A 291 -23.28 20.96 -31.02
C LEU A 291 -22.71 19.95 -30.01
N TYR A 292 -21.38 19.96 -29.81
CA TYR A 292 -20.71 19.08 -28.86
C TYR A 292 -21.23 19.28 -27.43
N TRP A 293 -21.38 20.53 -27.01
CA TRP A 293 -21.93 20.84 -25.69
C TRP A 293 -23.41 20.46 -25.53
N SER A 294 -24.21 20.61 -26.59
CA SER A 294 -25.59 20.14 -26.58
C SER A 294 -25.68 18.62 -26.40
N GLU A 295 -24.81 17.86 -27.09
CA GLU A 295 -24.74 16.40 -26.97
C GLU A 295 -24.25 15.98 -25.57
N ALA A 296 -23.20 16.62 -25.06
CA ALA A 296 -22.66 16.38 -23.72
C ALA A 296 -23.68 16.67 -22.63
N LYS A 297 -24.47 17.74 -22.77
CA LYS A 297 -25.56 18.06 -21.83
C LYS A 297 -26.67 17.01 -21.86
N HIS A 298 -27.05 16.52 -23.04
CA HIS A 298 -28.00 15.41 -23.15
C HIS A 298 -27.45 14.16 -22.47
N ARG A 299 -26.17 13.85 -22.63
CA ARG A 299 -25.50 12.74 -21.95
C ARG A 299 -25.53 12.90 -20.43
N TYR A 300 -25.17 14.07 -19.91
CA TYR A 300 -25.26 14.40 -18.49
C TYR A 300 -26.65 14.14 -17.92
N LEU A 301 -27.70 14.69 -18.56
CA LEU A 301 -29.07 14.52 -18.08
C LEU A 301 -29.52 13.05 -18.12
N TYR A 302 -29.10 12.30 -19.13
CA TYR A 302 -29.40 10.87 -19.23
C TYR A 302 -28.66 10.07 -18.15
N ASN A 303 -27.37 10.33 -17.96
CA ASN A 303 -26.55 9.71 -16.93
C ASN A 303 -27.13 9.97 -15.53
N ILE A 304 -27.43 11.23 -15.18
CA ILE A 304 -28.05 11.57 -13.89
C ILE A 304 -29.36 10.82 -13.69
N LYS A 305 -30.21 10.73 -14.72
CA LYS A 305 -31.47 9.97 -14.64
C LYS A 305 -31.24 8.48 -14.35
N ILE A 306 -30.22 7.86 -14.93
CA ILE A 306 -29.88 6.46 -14.64
C ILE A 306 -29.26 6.33 -13.25
N PHE A 307 -28.38 7.24 -12.84
CA PHE A 307 -27.85 7.28 -11.48
C PHE A 307 -28.96 7.42 -10.43
N GLN A 308 -30.03 8.17 -10.68
CA GLN A 308 -31.19 8.25 -9.77
C GLN A 308 -31.83 6.88 -9.50
N GLN A 309 -31.70 5.92 -10.42
CA GLN A 309 -32.23 4.57 -10.27
C GLN A 309 -31.28 3.65 -9.50
N TYR A 310 -29.98 3.70 -9.81
CA TYR A 310 -28.98 2.78 -9.24
C TYR A 310 -28.28 3.33 -7.98
N TYR A 311 -27.97 4.63 -7.96
CA TYR A 311 -27.28 5.34 -6.87
C TYR A 311 -27.94 6.72 -6.61
N PRO A 312 -29.12 6.77 -5.98
CA PRO A 312 -29.89 8.01 -5.81
C PRO A 312 -29.12 9.09 -5.03
N ASP A 313 -28.28 8.69 -4.07
CA ASP A 313 -27.49 9.62 -3.27
C ASP A 313 -26.44 10.35 -4.13
N ILE A 314 -25.72 9.61 -4.99
CA ILE A 314 -24.77 10.19 -5.96
C ILE A 314 -25.50 11.14 -6.90
N ALA A 315 -26.65 10.72 -7.45
CA ALA A 315 -27.41 11.56 -8.37
C ALA A 315 -27.88 12.88 -7.71
N SER A 316 -28.26 12.83 -6.43
CA SER A 316 -28.71 14.01 -5.69
C SER A 316 -27.60 15.05 -5.49
N ILE A 317 -26.38 14.59 -5.23
CA ILE A 317 -25.20 15.45 -5.07
C ILE A 317 -24.86 16.11 -6.41
N PHE A 318 -24.79 15.33 -7.49
CA PHE A 318 -24.30 15.82 -8.78
C PHE A 318 -25.34 16.55 -9.63
N LEU A 319 -26.63 16.55 -9.26
CA LEU A 319 -27.66 17.28 -9.99
C LEU A 319 -27.42 18.80 -9.99
N ASP A 320 -27.00 19.34 -8.84
CA ASP A 320 -26.78 20.77 -8.60
C ASP A 320 -25.29 21.09 -8.32
N PHE A 321 -24.39 20.14 -8.62
CA PHE A 321 -22.96 20.31 -8.40
C PHE A 321 -22.35 21.34 -9.36
N THR A 322 -21.42 22.14 -8.84
CA THR A 322 -20.63 23.10 -9.61
C THR A 322 -19.16 22.76 -9.40
N PRO A 323 -18.37 22.55 -10.47
CA PRO A 323 -16.96 22.25 -10.34
C PRO A 323 -16.22 23.40 -9.66
N GLU A 324 -15.24 23.06 -8.83
CA GLU A 324 -14.49 24.05 -8.04
C GLU A 324 -13.25 24.53 -8.77
N LYS A 325 -12.42 23.61 -9.28
CA LYS A 325 -11.09 23.92 -9.83
C LYS A 325 -10.88 23.37 -11.23
N TRP A 326 -11.44 22.20 -11.51
CA TRP A 326 -11.26 21.51 -12.77
C TRP A 326 -12.51 21.60 -13.65
N HIS A 327 -12.34 22.21 -14.82
CA HIS A 327 -13.42 22.41 -15.76
C HIS A 327 -13.28 21.50 -16.97
N LEU A 328 -14.42 20.96 -17.42
CA LEU A 328 -14.51 20.30 -18.71
C LEU A 328 -14.37 21.35 -19.82
N VAL A 329 -13.47 21.07 -20.76
CA VAL A 329 -13.19 21.93 -21.92
C VAL A 329 -13.10 21.09 -23.18
N LEU A 330 -13.26 21.73 -24.34
CA LEU A 330 -13.19 21.08 -25.65
C LEU A 330 -12.03 21.67 -26.45
N SER A 331 -11.13 20.81 -26.93
CA SER A 331 -10.03 21.21 -27.81
C SER A 331 -10.54 21.61 -29.20
N GLU A 332 -9.72 22.34 -29.97
CA GLU A 332 -10.01 22.68 -31.37
C GLU A 332 -10.21 21.41 -32.24
N SER A 333 -9.53 20.31 -31.90
CA SER A 333 -9.71 18.99 -32.52
C SER A 333 -11.01 18.27 -32.13
N GLY A 334 -11.85 18.89 -31.29
CA GLY A 334 -13.11 18.31 -30.83
C GLY A 334 -12.94 17.21 -29.77
N GLN A 335 -11.82 17.19 -29.05
CA GLN A 335 -11.56 16.24 -27.96
C GLN A 335 -11.88 16.88 -26.60
N TRP A 336 -12.57 16.13 -25.74
CA TRP A 336 -12.86 16.55 -24.37
C TRP A 336 -11.61 16.45 -23.48
N ASN A 337 -11.39 17.46 -22.65
CA ASN A 337 -10.25 17.54 -21.73
C ASN A 337 -10.68 18.21 -20.41
N LEU A 338 -9.82 18.13 -19.40
CA LEU A 338 -9.98 18.79 -18.10
C LEU A 338 -8.91 19.88 -17.98
N LEU A 339 -9.33 21.08 -17.58
CA LEU A 339 -8.47 22.23 -17.34
C LEU A 339 -8.58 22.67 -15.88
N HIS A 340 -7.45 22.69 -15.17
CA HIS A 340 -7.36 23.34 -13.87
C HIS A 340 -7.33 24.85 -14.09
N LEU A 341 -8.37 25.58 -13.69
CA LEU A 341 -8.48 27.01 -14.00
C LEU A 341 -7.37 27.84 -13.36
N GLU A 342 -7.08 27.56 -12.09
CA GLU A 342 -6.09 28.33 -11.35
C GLU A 342 -4.66 28.06 -11.84
N ARG A 343 -4.29 26.79 -12.05
CA ARG A 343 -2.95 26.43 -12.53
C ARG A 343 -2.77 26.61 -14.04
N GLY A 344 -3.86 26.72 -14.81
CA GLY A 344 -3.84 26.71 -16.27
C GLY A 344 -3.26 25.41 -16.84
N ALA A 345 -3.52 24.28 -16.17
CA ALA A 345 -2.95 22.98 -16.50
C ALA A 345 -3.99 22.06 -17.14
N PHE A 346 -3.63 21.42 -18.25
CA PHE A 346 -4.48 20.40 -18.87
C PHE A 346 -4.17 19.02 -18.31
N PHE A 347 -5.21 18.24 -18.05
CA PHE A 347 -5.04 16.87 -17.58
C PHE A 347 -4.52 15.94 -18.69
N TYR A 348 -5.16 16.02 -19.86
CA TYR A 348 -4.78 15.31 -21.09
C TYR A 348 -4.03 16.24 -22.05
N GLY A 349 -3.31 15.68 -23.02
CA GLY A 349 -2.86 16.41 -24.21
C GLY A 349 -3.97 16.60 -25.24
N GLU A 350 -3.57 17.04 -26.44
CA GLU A 350 -4.47 17.37 -27.56
C GLU A 350 -5.37 16.19 -27.99
N GLU A 351 -4.82 14.98 -28.01
CA GLU A 351 -5.50 13.75 -28.43
C GLU A 351 -5.95 12.94 -27.21
N SER A 352 -6.81 13.55 -26.38
CA SER A 352 -7.11 13.09 -25.02
C SER A 352 -7.58 11.63 -24.95
N LYS A 353 -8.49 11.21 -25.83
CA LYS A 353 -8.97 9.82 -25.88
C LYS A 353 -7.86 8.87 -26.36
N ALA A 354 -7.16 9.20 -27.44
CA ALA A 354 -6.13 8.31 -27.99
C ALA A 354 -4.96 8.10 -27.00
N GLU A 355 -4.58 9.16 -26.29
CA GLU A 355 -3.58 9.12 -25.23
C GLU A 355 -4.01 8.22 -24.07
N ALA A 356 -5.27 8.34 -23.62
CA ALA A 356 -5.85 7.49 -22.59
C ALA A 356 -5.90 6.00 -22.98
N LEU A 357 -6.32 5.71 -24.21
CA LEU A 357 -6.39 4.35 -24.73
C LEU A 357 -5.01 3.74 -24.97
N SER A 358 -4.02 4.55 -25.33
CA SER A 358 -2.65 4.06 -25.46
C SER A 358 -2.07 3.64 -24.11
N ASP A 359 -2.38 4.37 -23.04
CA ASP A 359 -1.98 3.99 -21.68
C ASP A 359 -2.68 2.70 -21.25
N LEU A 360 -3.99 2.58 -21.50
CA LEU A 360 -4.74 1.36 -21.24
C LEU A 360 -4.11 0.15 -21.93
N LYS A 361 -3.85 0.23 -23.25
CA LYS A 361 -3.21 -0.86 -24.02
C LYS A 361 -1.87 -1.30 -23.46
N ARG A 362 -1.09 -0.37 -22.89
CA ARG A 362 0.18 -0.70 -22.23
C ARG A 362 -0.06 -1.45 -20.93
N PHE A 363 -1.04 -1.01 -20.14
CA PHE A 363 -1.46 -1.73 -18.94
C PHE A 363 -1.98 -3.13 -19.26
N GLU A 364 -2.77 -3.31 -20.33
CA GLU A 364 -3.23 -4.65 -20.73
C GLU A 364 -2.05 -5.59 -21.04
N LYS A 365 -0.93 -5.04 -21.56
CA LYS A 365 0.27 -5.82 -21.87
C LYS A 365 1.06 -6.22 -20.62
N ASN A 366 1.10 -5.36 -19.61
CA ASN A 366 1.83 -5.59 -18.36
C ASN A 366 0.97 -5.16 -17.16
N PRO A 367 -0.09 -5.91 -16.81
CA PRO A 367 -0.96 -5.53 -15.72
C PRO A 367 -0.22 -5.63 -14.39
N LEU A 368 -0.48 -4.69 -13.48
CA LEU A 368 0.01 -4.75 -12.11
C LEU A 368 -0.70 -5.88 -11.37
N LYS A 369 -0.13 -7.08 -11.48
CA LYS A 369 -0.57 -8.31 -10.83
C LYS A 369 0.62 -8.89 -10.06
N ASP A 370 0.92 -8.31 -8.90
CA ASP A 370 1.74 -9.05 -7.93
C ASP A 370 0.94 -10.29 -7.54
N ASP A 371 1.58 -11.46 -7.54
CA ASP A 371 0.92 -12.70 -7.15
C ASP A 371 1.39 -13.17 -5.77
N PRO A 372 0.59 -12.92 -4.72
CA PRO A 372 0.87 -13.43 -3.39
C PRO A 372 1.07 -14.93 -3.33
N MET A 373 0.35 -15.70 -4.16
CA MET A 373 0.23 -17.15 -4.00
C MET A 373 1.49 -17.89 -4.43
N LEU A 374 2.17 -17.44 -5.49
CA LEU A 374 3.32 -18.15 -6.06
C LEU A 374 4.49 -18.24 -5.08
N ASN A 375 4.61 -17.29 -4.15
CA ASN A 375 5.70 -17.24 -3.18
C ASN A 375 5.42 -18.03 -1.88
N VAL A 376 4.19 -18.53 -1.67
CA VAL A 376 3.82 -19.26 -0.45
C VAL A 376 4.18 -20.74 -0.57
N ASN A 377 5.27 -21.18 0.07
CA ASN A 377 5.69 -22.59 0.04
C ASN A 377 5.46 -23.36 1.35
N GLY A 378 4.76 -22.76 2.31
CA GLY A 378 4.50 -23.35 3.64
C GLY A 378 5.69 -23.34 4.61
N GLY A 379 6.92 -23.05 4.14
CA GLY A 379 8.11 -22.96 4.99
C GLY A 379 8.35 -24.25 5.77
N LYS A 380 8.36 -24.19 7.11
CA LYS A 380 8.48 -25.38 7.98
C LYS A 380 7.31 -26.37 7.85
N LEU A 381 6.18 -25.92 7.32
CA LEU A 381 4.98 -26.73 7.09
C LEU A 381 4.92 -27.31 5.66
N ALA A 382 5.97 -27.15 4.84
CA ALA A 382 5.97 -27.61 3.45
C ALA A 382 5.64 -29.11 3.25
N TYR A 383 5.80 -29.92 4.30
CA TYR A 383 5.46 -31.35 4.30
C TYR A 383 3.95 -31.63 4.44
N TYR A 384 3.13 -30.65 4.84
CA TYR A 384 1.67 -30.78 4.81
C TYR A 384 1.23 -31.09 3.37
N GLN A 385 0.26 -31.98 3.22
CA GLN A 385 -0.32 -32.34 1.93
C GLN A 385 -0.87 -31.12 1.20
N HIS A 386 -1.44 -30.14 1.91
CA HIS A 386 -1.85 -28.87 1.29
C HIS A 386 -0.70 -28.18 0.55
N TYR A 387 0.42 -27.92 1.22
CA TYR A 387 1.53 -27.20 0.61
C TYR A 387 2.23 -28.02 -0.47
N SER A 388 2.48 -29.30 -0.22
CA SER A 388 3.14 -30.19 -1.19
C SER A 388 2.32 -30.39 -2.47
N LYS A 389 1.01 -30.60 -2.40
CA LYS A 389 0.14 -30.69 -3.59
C LYS A 389 -0.01 -29.34 -4.28
N SER A 390 -0.11 -28.24 -3.54
CA SER A 390 -0.15 -26.91 -4.15
C SER A 390 1.13 -26.57 -4.91
N ALA A 391 2.31 -27.00 -4.42
CA ALA A 391 3.58 -26.82 -5.09
C ALA A 391 3.63 -27.55 -6.45
N ILE A 392 3.03 -28.75 -6.53
CA ILE A 392 2.91 -29.50 -7.79
C ILE A 392 2.04 -28.72 -8.78
N ILE A 393 0.92 -28.14 -8.34
CA ILE A 393 0.08 -27.29 -9.21
C ILE A 393 0.85 -26.04 -9.65
N LYS A 394 1.63 -25.42 -8.75
CA LYS A 394 2.48 -24.26 -9.08
C LYS A 394 3.56 -24.59 -10.12
N ASP A 395 4.09 -25.80 -10.11
CA ASP A 395 5.06 -26.23 -11.11
C ASP A 395 4.46 -26.33 -12.52
N LEU A 396 3.16 -26.58 -12.66
CA LEU A 396 2.47 -26.58 -13.96
C LEU A 396 2.55 -25.23 -14.68
N PHE A 397 2.73 -24.13 -13.94
CA PHE A 397 2.90 -22.82 -14.56
C PHE A 397 4.28 -22.63 -15.22
N LYS A 398 5.30 -23.42 -14.85
CA LYS A 398 6.63 -23.39 -15.50
C LYS A 398 6.60 -23.99 -16.90
N GLU A 399 5.61 -24.83 -17.18
CA GLU A 399 5.37 -25.45 -18.49
C GLU A 399 4.61 -24.53 -19.46
N SER A 400 4.17 -23.35 -18.99
CA SER A 400 3.61 -22.29 -19.83
C SER A 400 4.61 -21.15 -20.02
N SER A 401 4.61 -20.52 -21.19
CA SER A 401 5.08 -19.14 -21.32
C SER A 401 4.31 -18.30 -20.31
N PHE A 402 4.96 -17.86 -19.23
CA PHE A 402 4.46 -16.79 -18.37
C PHE A 402 4.54 -15.46 -19.14
N ASP A 403 3.87 -15.38 -20.28
CA ASP A 403 3.32 -14.08 -20.66
C ASP A 403 2.13 -13.91 -19.71
N ILE A 404 2.21 -12.95 -18.79
CA ILE A 404 1.03 -12.46 -18.06
C ILE A 404 0.19 -11.72 -19.11
N GLY A 405 -0.33 -12.48 -20.06
CA GLY A 405 -0.72 -12.02 -21.37
C GLY A 405 -2.14 -11.49 -21.34
N GLY A 406 -2.28 -10.18 -21.33
CA GLY A 406 -3.54 -9.51 -21.67
C GLY A 406 -4.65 -9.65 -20.63
N PHE A 407 -5.56 -8.69 -20.61
CA PHE A 407 -6.87 -8.95 -20.04
C PHE A 407 -7.56 -10.07 -20.82
N SER A 408 -8.02 -11.10 -20.10
CA SER A 408 -9.03 -12.03 -20.60
C SER A 408 -10.31 -11.29 -21.01
N SER A 409 -11.22 -11.96 -21.74
CA SER A 409 -12.53 -11.39 -22.09
C SER A 409 -13.44 -11.19 -20.88
N GLU A 410 -13.17 -11.90 -19.78
CA GLU A 410 -13.85 -11.80 -18.51
C GLU A 410 -12.84 -11.51 -17.39
N ILE A 411 -13.15 -10.52 -16.55
CA ILE A 411 -12.29 -10.02 -15.47
C ILE A 411 -13.06 -10.16 -14.16
N ASN A 412 -12.52 -10.93 -13.23
CA ASN A 412 -13.19 -11.19 -11.96
C ASN A 412 -13.16 -10.00 -10.99
N GLY A 413 -12.02 -9.29 -10.93
CA GLY A 413 -11.87 -8.09 -10.13
C GLY A 413 -11.04 -7.04 -10.87
N LEU A 414 -11.46 -5.78 -10.80
CA LEU A 414 -10.69 -4.66 -11.30
C LEU A 414 -10.85 -3.47 -10.37
N ILE A 415 -9.73 -2.88 -9.95
CA ILE A 415 -9.68 -1.72 -9.08
C ILE A 415 -9.05 -0.57 -9.86
N PHE A 416 -9.85 0.45 -10.14
CA PHE A 416 -9.45 1.72 -10.73
C PHE A 416 -9.12 2.71 -9.62
N PHE A 417 -7.86 3.15 -9.53
CA PHE A 417 -7.46 4.30 -8.73
C PHE A 417 -7.37 5.53 -9.65
N GLY A 418 -8.41 6.33 -9.63
CA GLY A 418 -8.67 7.45 -10.53
C GLY A 418 -9.55 7.08 -11.72
N LEU A 419 -10.35 8.04 -12.16
CA LEU A 419 -11.30 7.90 -13.28
C LEU A 419 -11.00 8.91 -14.40
N GLY A 420 -10.72 10.17 -14.06
CA GLY A 420 -10.59 11.28 -15.01
C GLY A 420 -11.89 11.47 -15.78
N LEU A 421 -11.80 11.59 -17.11
CA LEU A 421 -12.98 11.56 -17.99
C LEU A 421 -13.53 10.15 -18.27
N GLY A 422 -12.87 9.11 -17.77
CA GLY A 422 -13.35 7.72 -17.84
C GLY A 422 -13.17 7.01 -19.18
N PHE A 423 -12.38 7.57 -20.11
CA PHE A 423 -12.16 6.96 -21.44
C PHE A 423 -11.71 5.50 -21.38
N GLN A 424 -10.75 5.18 -20.50
CA GLN A 424 -10.26 3.81 -20.32
C GLN A 424 -11.32 2.87 -19.77
N LEU A 425 -12.12 3.34 -18.80
CA LEU A 425 -13.21 2.55 -18.23
C LEU A 425 -14.27 2.24 -19.29
N GLY A 426 -14.65 3.24 -20.09
CA GLY A 426 -15.57 3.08 -21.21
C GLY A 426 -15.09 2.02 -22.19
N GLU A 427 -13.85 2.14 -22.67
CA GLU A 427 -13.25 1.19 -23.63
C GLU A 427 -13.18 -0.23 -23.08
N LEU A 428 -12.72 -0.41 -21.83
CA LEU A 428 -12.68 -1.72 -21.18
C LEU A 428 -14.07 -2.36 -21.14
N LEU A 429 -15.09 -1.59 -20.78
CA LEU A 429 -16.46 -2.06 -20.69
C LEU A 429 -17.19 -2.13 -22.04
N GLU A 430 -16.57 -1.83 -23.17
CA GLU A 430 -17.15 -2.18 -24.47
C GLU A 430 -17.05 -3.70 -24.68
N ASP A 431 -15.84 -4.26 -24.61
CA ASP A 431 -15.55 -5.63 -25.00
C ASP A 431 -15.30 -6.61 -23.86
N LYS A 432 -15.09 -6.13 -22.62
CA LYS A 432 -14.82 -6.98 -21.46
C LYS A 432 -16.06 -7.13 -20.56
N MET A 433 -16.20 -8.30 -19.94
CA MET A 433 -17.10 -8.49 -18.80
C MET A 433 -16.32 -8.33 -17.51
N ILE A 434 -16.86 -7.57 -16.55
CA ILE A 434 -16.21 -7.31 -15.26
C ILE A 434 -17.18 -7.67 -14.14
N ASN A 435 -16.78 -8.62 -13.29
CA ASN A 435 -17.64 -9.15 -12.23
C ASN A 435 -17.64 -8.25 -10.99
N ASN A 436 -16.47 -7.74 -10.57
CA ASN A 436 -16.34 -6.79 -9.47
C ASN A 436 -15.47 -5.61 -9.92
N LEU A 437 -16.06 -4.43 -10.04
CA LEU A 437 -15.38 -3.20 -10.42
C LEU A 437 -15.39 -2.22 -9.24
N PHE A 438 -14.21 -1.79 -8.81
CA PHE A 438 -14.03 -0.76 -7.79
C PHE A 438 -13.45 0.47 -8.45
N VAL A 439 -14.08 1.63 -8.28
CA VAL A 439 -13.59 2.92 -8.79
C VAL A 439 -13.39 3.85 -7.61
N TYR A 440 -12.15 4.24 -7.37
CA TYR A 440 -11.77 5.28 -6.41
C TYR A 440 -11.50 6.55 -7.20
N GLU A 441 -12.30 7.59 -7.01
CA GLU A 441 -12.08 8.90 -7.64
C GLU A 441 -12.04 9.98 -6.55
N PRO A 442 -10.85 10.43 -6.14
CA PRO A 442 -10.71 11.44 -5.09
C PRO A 442 -11.25 12.83 -5.48
N ASN A 443 -11.28 13.18 -6.77
CA ASN A 443 -11.66 14.50 -7.22
C ASN A 443 -13.09 14.52 -7.79
N PHE A 444 -14.00 15.20 -7.11
CA PHE A 444 -15.40 15.31 -7.54
C PHE A 444 -15.58 16.04 -8.87
N ASP A 445 -14.70 16.99 -9.22
CA ASP A 445 -14.77 17.69 -10.50
C ASP A 445 -14.52 16.73 -11.67
N TYR A 446 -13.60 15.77 -11.50
CA TYR A 446 -13.32 14.74 -12.50
C TYR A 446 -14.53 13.83 -12.70
N PHE A 447 -15.10 13.30 -11.60
CA PHE A 447 -16.29 12.49 -11.67
C PHE A 447 -17.45 13.26 -12.32
N TYR A 448 -17.67 14.52 -11.93
CA TYR A 448 -18.72 15.36 -12.49
C TYR A 448 -18.53 15.59 -13.99
N ALA A 449 -17.32 15.92 -14.44
CA ALA A 449 -17.01 16.07 -15.85
C ALA A 449 -17.21 14.75 -16.62
N SER A 450 -16.91 13.60 -16.01
CA SER A 450 -17.17 12.29 -16.63
C SER A 450 -18.66 12.07 -16.96
N LEU A 451 -19.59 12.68 -16.22
CA LEU A 451 -21.04 12.58 -16.49
C LEU A 451 -21.44 13.22 -17.83
N TYR A 452 -20.64 14.16 -18.35
CA TYR A 452 -20.88 14.79 -19.65
C TYR A 452 -20.25 14.01 -20.81
N VAL A 453 -19.20 13.23 -20.53
CA VAL A 453 -18.36 12.60 -21.55
C VAL A 453 -18.64 11.10 -21.67
N LEU A 454 -18.63 10.38 -20.56
CA LEU A 454 -18.77 8.93 -20.50
C LEU A 454 -20.25 8.50 -20.54
N ASP A 455 -20.55 7.41 -21.22
CA ASP A 455 -21.89 6.81 -21.23
C ASP A 455 -22.09 5.94 -19.97
N TRP A 456 -22.29 6.59 -18.83
CA TRP A 456 -22.55 5.91 -17.57
C TRP A 456 -23.85 5.09 -17.60
N ALA A 457 -24.84 5.50 -18.38
CA ALA A 457 -26.05 4.72 -18.58
C ALA A 457 -25.73 3.33 -19.14
N PHE A 458 -24.94 3.27 -20.22
CA PHE A 458 -24.47 2.00 -20.77
C PHE A 458 -23.69 1.17 -19.74
N ILE A 459 -22.78 1.79 -19.00
CA ILE A 459 -21.96 1.11 -17.98
C ILE A 459 -22.84 0.47 -16.91
N LEU A 460 -23.74 1.25 -16.29
CA LEU A 460 -24.60 0.80 -15.21
C LEU A 460 -25.54 -0.32 -15.67
N GLU A 461 -26.17 -0.16 -16.83
CA GLU A 461 -27.04 -1.18 -17.41
C GLU A 461 -26.27 -2.45 -17.82
N LYS A 462 -25.04 -2.31 -18.32
CA LYS A 462 -24.18 -3.47 -18.62
C LYS A 462 -23.83 -4.23 -17.35
N MET A 463 -23.40 -3.52 -16.30
CA MET A 463 -23.05 -4.12 -15.00
C MET A 463 -24.24 -4.89 -14.41
N ASP A 464 -25.44 -4.30 -14.43
CA ASP A 464 -26.66 -4.97 -13.96
C ASP A 464 -27.01 -6.20 -14.80
N ARG A 465 -27.00 -6.07 -16.15
CA ARG A 465 -27.31 -7.17 -17.06
C ARG A 465 -26.35 -8.35 -16.92
N GLN A 466 -25.06 -8.09 -16.66
CA GLN A 466 -24.07 -9.14 -16.42
C GLN A 466 -24.03 -9.61 -14.96
N LYS A 467 -24.90 -9.08 -14.09
CA LYS A 467 -24.91 -9.32 -12.63
C LYS A 467 -23.58 -9.01 -11.95
N GLY A 468 -22.81 -8.07 -12.53
CA GLY A 468 -21.59 -7.55 -11.95
C GLY A 468 -21.88 -6.55 -10.84
N ARG A 469 -20.86 -6.27 -10.02
CA ARG A 469 -20.91 -5.30 -8.92
C ARG A 469 -20.02 -4.12 -9.25
N LEU A 470 -20.57 -2.92 -9.13
CA LEU A 470 -19.84 -1.66 -9.25
C LEU A 470 -19.82 -0.96 -7.88
N HIS A 471 -18.62 -0.71 -7.38
CA HIS A 471 -18.35 0.03 -6.15
C HIS A 471 -17.75 1.38 -6.53
N LEU A 472 -18.47 2.46 -6.23
CA LEU A 472 -18.02 3.84 -6.48
C LEU A 472 -17.62 4.49 -5.15
N ASN A 473 -16.33 4.76 -4.98
CA ASN A 473 -15.76 5.46 -3.83
C ASN A 473 -15.33 6.85 -4.28
N LEU A 474 -16.26 7.81 -4.18
CA LEU A 474 -16.05 9.18 -4.65
C LEU A 474 -15.56 10.06 -3.48
N GLY A 475 -14.50 10.82 -3.69
CA GLY A 475 -13.81 11.58 -2.64
C GLY A 475 -12.79 10.75 -1.84
N ASP A 476 -12.49 9.53 -2.27
CA ASP A 476 -11.55 8.61 -1.61
C ASP A 476 -10.32 8.36 -2.51
N ASP A 477 -9.13 8.51 -1.93
CA ASP A 477 -7.82 8.31 -2.59
C ASP A 477 -7.29 6.86 -2.49
N GLY A 478 -8.13 5.95 -1.97
CA GLY A 478 -7.78 4.55 -1.76
C GLY A 478 -7.27 4.22 -0.38
N SER A 479 -7.13 5.20 0.53
CA SER A 479 -6.57 4.98 1.87
C SER A 479 -7.38 3.97 2.71
N HIS A 480 -8.66 3.77 2.40
CA HIS A 480 -9.49 2.73 3.04
C HIS A 480 -9.53 1.40 2.28
N ALA A 481 -8.99 1.34 1.06
CA ALA A 481 -9.10 0.18 0.19
C ALA A 481 -8.54 -1.10 0.82
N ALA A 482 -7.42 -0.99 1.55
CA ALA A 482 -6.82 -2.12 2.26
C ALA A 482 -7.75 -2.69 3.34
N GLN A 483 -8.67 -1.92 3.90
CA GLN A 483 -9.61 -2.42 4.91
C GLN A 483 -10.91 -2.95 4.29
N ASP A 484 -11.41 -2.27 3.26
CA ASP A 484 -12.72 -2.54 2.68
C ASP A 484 -12.72 -3.72 1.72
N ILE A 485 -11.69 -3.82 0.88
CA ILE A 485 -11.63 -4.83 -0.19
C ILE A 485 -11.54 -6.26 0.36
N PRO A 486 -10.68 -6.57 1.35
CA PRO A 486 -10.66 -7.90 1.98
C PRO A 486 -12.02 -8.31 2.58
N ARG A 487 -12.77 -7.37 3.19
CA ARG A 487 -14.11 -7.65 3.74
C ARG A 487 -15.09 -8.05 2.64
N ILE A 488 -15.02 -7.38 1.49
CA ILE A 488 -15.84 -7.69 0.33
C ILE A 488 -15.46 -9.05 -0.25
N PHE A 489 -14.16 -9.35 -0.38
CA PHE A 489 -13.68 -10.66 -0.83
C PHE A 489 -14.09 -11.81 0.08
N ASN A 490 -14.08 -11.64 1.40
CA ASN A 490 -14.61 -12.65 2.32
C ASN A 490 -16.11 -12.95 2.07
N THR A 491 -16.86 -12.01 1.49
CA THR A 491 -18.28 -12.20 1.16
C THR A 491 -18.49 -12.87 -0.21
N VAL A 492 -17.64 -12.59 -1.20
CA VAL A 492 -17.76 -13.13 -2.57
C VAL A 492 -16.91 -14.37 -2.85
N GLY A 493 -15.92 -14.65 -2.01
CA GLY A 493 -14.92 -15.71 -2.12
C GLY A 493 -13.50 -15.15 -2.26
N ASN A 494 -12.58 -15.61 -1.39
CA ASN A 494 -11.20 -15.12 -1.33
C ASN A 494 -10.36 -15.47 -2.57
N TYR A 495 -10.81 -16.41 -3.39
CA TYR A 495 -10.18 -16.71 -4.68
C TYR A 495 -10.27 -15.56 -5.70
N ASN A 496 -11.09 -14.54 -5.47
CA ASN A 496 -11.14 -13.35 -6.33
C ASN A 496 -9.94 -12.41 -6.12
N VAL A 497 -9.25 -12.50 -4.97
CA VAL A 497 -8.06 -11.70 -4.67
C VAL A 497 -7.00 -11.84 -5.77
N VAL A 498 -6.81 -13.07 -6.26
CA VAL A 498 -5.68 -13.44 -7.13
C VAL A 498 -5.95 -13.19 -8.61
N SER A 499 -7.19 -12.84 -8.94
CA SER A 499 -7.66 -12.48 -10.28
C SER A 499 -8.08 -11.00 -10.35
N THR A 500 -7.76 -10.22 -9.31
CA THR A 500 -8.04 -8.78 -9.28
C THR A 500 -6.89 -7.99 -9.87
N TYR A 501 -7.19 -7.14 -10.85
CA TYR A 501 -6.24 -6.20 -11.44
C TYR A 501 -6.30 -4.86 -10.73
N ILE A 502 -5.14 -4.20 -10.57
CA ILE A 502 -5.06 -2.86 -9.99
C ILE A 502 -4.56 -1.89 -11.07
N TYR A 503 -5.38 -0.92 -11.44
CA TYR A 503 -5.07 0.08 -12.45
C TYR A 503 -5.02 1.49 -11.83
N PRO A 504 -3.82 2.00 -11.52
CA PRO A 504 -3.63 3.39 -11.09
C PRO A 504 -3.58 4.32 -12.30
N LEU A 505 -4.61 5.15 -12.45
CA LEU A 505 -4.71 6.16 -13.51
C LEU A 505 -3.80 7.37 -13.23
N TYR A 506 -3.72 7.78 -11.97
CA TYR A 506 -2.87 8.89 -11.52
C TYR A 506 -1.62 8.37 -10.81
N HIS A 507 -0.50 9.06 -11.03
CA HIS A 507 0.75 8.80 -10.32
C HIS A 507 0.94 9.86 -9.24
N HIS A 508 0.14 9.77 -8.18
CA HIS A 508 0.33 10.53 -6.94
C HIS A 508 0.97 9.59 -5.90
N SER A 509 1.92 10.08 -5.11
CA SER A 509 2.51 9.36 -3.97
C SER A 509 1.47 8.72 -3.03
N LYS A 510 0.37 9.41 -2.67
CA LYS A 510 -0.71 8.87 -1.83
C LYS A 510 -1.41 7.68 -2.49
N ILE A 511 -1.79 7.78 -3.77
CA ILE A 511 -2.40 6.65 -4.49
C ILE A 511 -1.42 5.47 -4.58
N GLN A 512 -0.14 5.73 -4.87
CA GLN A 512 0.87 4.66 -4.91
C GLN A 512 1.04 3.98 -3.55
N GLN A 513 0.98 4.76 -2.46
CA GLN A 513 0.97 4.24 -1.10
C GLN A 513 -0.27 3.38 -0.84
N SER A 514 -1.47 3.85 -1.19
CA SER A 514 -2.73 3.09 -1.08
C SER A 514 -2.69 1.78 -1.88
N VAL A 515 -2.16 1.82 -3.11
CA VAL A 515 -1.95 0.64 -3.95
C VAL A 515 -0.99 -0.34 -3.29
N TYR A 516 0.13 0.15 -2.75
CA TYR A 516 1.12 -0.67 -2.05
C TYR A 516 0.53 -1.33 -0.80
N GLU A 517 -0.18 -0.57 0.03
CA GLU A 517 -0.82 -1.06 1.25
C GLU A 517 -1.91 -2.09 0.95
N LEU A 518 -2.74 -1.83 -0.07
CA LEU A 518 -3.72 -2.80 -0.53
C LEU A 518 -3.04 -4.10 -0.97
N LYS A 519 -2.00 -4.03 -1.80
CA LYS A 519 -1.26 -5.22 -2.22
C LYS A 519 -0.71 -6.01 -1.04
N GLN A 520 -0.16 -5.34 -0.04
CA GLN A 520 0.34 -5.98 1.18
C GLN A 520 -0.77 -6.71 1.94
N GLU A 521 -1.95 -6.09 2.03
CA GLU A 521 -3.08 -6.71 2.73
C GLU A 521 -3.64 -7.90 1.95
N LEU A 522 -3.75 -7.80 0.62
CA LEU A 522 -4.12 -8.92 -0.23
C LEU A 522 -3.11 -10.08 -0.12
N GLU A 523 -1.81 -9.78 0.01
CA GLU A 523 -0.77 -10.78 0.30
C GLU A 523 -0.98 -11.47 1.65
N CYS A 524 -1.31 -10.70 2.68
CA CYS A 524 -1.60 -11.18 4.03
C CYS A 524 -2.79 -12.15 4.05
N VAL A 525 -3.91 -11.76 3.43
CA VAL A 525 -5.15 -12.57 3.36
C VAL A 525 -4.88 -13.94 2.74
N VAL A 526 -4.04 -14.00 1.71
CA VAL A 526 -3.66 -15.26 1.07
C VAL A 526 -2.70 -16.08 1.94
N SER A 527 -1.76 -15.43 2.63
CA SER A 527 -0.67 -16.09 3.37
C SER A 527 -1.09 -16.62 4.74
N LEU A 528 -2.10 -16.05 5.38
CA LEU A 528 -2.60 -16.44 6.70
C LEU A 528 -3.84 -17.34 6.65
N GLY A 529 -4.11 -17.99 5.52
CA GLY A 529 -5.27 -18.87 5.36
C GLY A 529 -5.22 -20.13 6.26
N GLU A 530 -6.35 -20.48 6.86
CA GLU A 530 -6.52 -21.71 7.63
C GLU A 530 -6.80 -22.90 6.71
N TYR A 531 -5.76 -23.63 6.30
CA TYR A 531 -5.89 -24.81 5.44
C TYR A 531 -6.27 -26.07 6.21
N PHE A 532 -6.66 -27.14 5.51
CA PHE A 532 -7.19 -28.37 6.11
C PHE A 532 -6.37 -28.87 7.31
N GLU A 533 -5.05 -29.04 7.15
CA GLU A 533 -4.17 -29.48 8.23
C GLU A 533 -4.13 -28.54 9.43
N HIS A 534 -4.22 -27.23 9.23
CA HIS A 534 -4.32 -26.26 10.33
C HIS A 534 -5.57 -26.55 11.17
N VAL A 535 -6.73 -26.69 10.51
CA VAL A 535 -8.01 -26.94 11.17
C VAL A 535 -8.02 -28.30 11.88
N ARG A 536 -7.65 -29.39 11.21
CA ARG A 536 -7.69 -30.73 11.83
C ARG A 536 -6.75 -30.86 13.01
N TYR A 537 -5.55 -30.28 12.94
CA TYR A 537 -4.64 -30.30 14.08
C TYR A 537 -5.14 -29.39 15.19
N GLY A 538 -5.84 -28.29 14.86
CA GLY A 538 -6.38 -27.37 15.87
C GLY A 538 -7.46 -28.08 16.69
N VAL A 539 -8.32 -28.84 16.01
CA VAL A 539 -9.34 -29.69 16.63
C VAL A 539 -8.72 -30.80 17.48
N SER A 540 -7.73 -31.55 16.96
CA SER A 540 -7.12 -32.67 17.70
C SER A 540 -6.30 -32.20 18.90
N HIS A 541 -5.55 -31.10 18.74
CA HIS A 541 -4.79 -30.44 19.81
C HIS A 541 -5.73 -29.97 20.92
N MET A 542 -6.78 -29.22 20.58
CA MET A 542 -7.77 -28.75 21.53
C MET A 542 -8.43 -29.91 22.29
N ASN A 543 -8.84 -30.96 21.58
CA ASN A 543 -9.45 -32.15 22.19
C ASN A 543 -8.49 -32.84 23.18
N SER A 544 -7.23 -33.02 22.77
CA SER A 544 -6.19 -33.64 23.59
C SER A 544 -5.84 -32.80 24.83
N VAL A 545 -5.70 -31.48 24.68
CA VAL A 545 -5.45 -30.57 25.80
C VAL A 545 -6.64 -30.57 26.76
N PHE A 546 -7.87 -30.51 26.26
CA PHE A 546 -9.07 -30.55 27.11
C PHE A 546 -9.19 -31.88 27.88
N ALA A 547 -8.80 -33.00 27.27
CA ALA A 547 -8.78 -34.31 27.92
C ALA A 547 -7.67 -34.48 28.97
N SER A 548 -6.66 -33.59 29.00
CA SER A 548 -5.46 -33.74 29.85
C SER A 548 -5.71 -33.61 31.36
N GLY A 549 -6.84 -32.99 31.75
CA GLY A 549 -7.16 -32.71 33.15
C GLY A 549 -6.33 -31.58 33.79
N ASN A 550 -5.55 -30.83 33.00
CA ASN A 550 -4.71 -29.73 33.48
C ASN A 550 -4.99 -28.38 32.79
N SER A 551 -6.05 -28.32 31.98
CA SER A 551 -6.44 -27.13 31.23
C SER A 551 -7.68 -26.45 31.83
N HIS A 552 -7.68 -25.13 31.73
CA HIS A 552 -8.74 -24.21 32.14
C HIS A 552 -9.16 -23.40 30.91
N LEU A 553 -10.46 -23.25 30.67
CA LEU A 553 -10.97 -22.48 29.54
C LEU A 553 -11.70 -21.25 30.07
N VAL A 554 -11.31 -20.07 29.62
CA VAL A 554 -12.00 -18.81 29.94
C VAL A 554 -13.45 -18.92 29.42
N HIS A 555 -14.42 -18.79 30.32
CA HIS A 555 -15.86 -18.82 29.99
C HIS A 555 -16.59 -17.53 30.39
N HIS A 556 -15.93 -16.66 31.15
CA HIS A 556 -16.41 -15.36 31.55
C HIS A 556 -15.25 -14.37 31.62
N VAL A 557 -15.53 -13.07 31.46
CA VAL A 557 -14.49 -12.03 31.36
C VAL A 557 -14.68 -10.89 32.35
N GLU A 558 -15.82 -10.78 33.01
CA GLU A 558 -16.03 -9.75 34.02
C GLU A 558 -15.40 -10.22 35.35
N MET A 559 -14.27 -9.62 35.72
CA MET A 559 -13.61 -9.88 36.99
C MET A 559 -14.50 -9.45 38.16
N PRO A 560 -14.96 -10.37 39.03
CA PRO A 560 -15.81 -10.04 40.17
C PRO A 560 -15.16 -9.04 41.12
N ASN A 561 -13.87 -9.23 41.42
CA ASN A 561 -13.09 -8.31 42.23
C ASN A 561 -12.30 -7.31 41.36
N LYS A 562 -12.90 -6.15 41.11
CA LYS A 562 -12.33 -5.11 40.23
C LYS A 562 -11.01 -4.51 40.72
N ASP A 563 -10.69 -4.62 42.01
CA ASP A 563 -9.42 -4.13 42.55
C ASP A 563 -8.21 -4.97 42.08
N LEU A 564 -8.43 -6.22 41.63
CA LEU A 564 -7.39 -7.04 41.01
C LEU A 564 -6.93 -6.48 39.66
N LEU A 565 -7.79 -5.75 38.97
CA LEU A 565 -7.51 -5.15 37.66
C LEU A 565 -6.56 -3.94 37.76
N ASP A 566 -6.35 -3.41 38.98
CA ASP A 566 -5.38 -2.36 39.28
C ASP A 566 -3.94 -2.89 39.43
N LEU A 567 -3.73 -4.22 39.41
CA LEU A 567 -2.38 -4.78 39.42
C LEU A 567 -1.65 -4.46 38.11
N PRO A 568 -0.42 -3.89 38.17
CA PRO A 568 0.38 -3.65 36.97
C PRO A 568 0.75 -4.96 36.27
N VAL A 569 0.62 -4.99 34.94
CA VAL A 569 1.02 -6.14 34.11
C VAL A 569 2.29 -5.82 33.35
N PHE A 570 3.33 -6.63 33.53
CA PHE A 570 4.56 -6.56 32.75
C PHE A 570 4.54 -7.63 31.67
N ILE A 571 4.46 -7.18 30.41
CA ILE A 571 4.51 -8.05 29.23
C ILE A 571 5.92 -8.01 28.67
N VAL A 572 6.55 -9.18 28.58
CA VAL A 572 7.98 -9.30 28.28
C VAL A 572 8.20 -10.06 26.98
N GLY A 573 8.61 -9.35 25.94
CA GLY A 573 9.08 -9.91 24.66
C GLY A 573 10.58 -10.19 24.65
N ASN A 574 11.12 -10.62 23.51
CA ASN A 574 12.54 -10.97 23.34
C ASN A 574 13.33 -9.97 22.47
N GLY A 575 12.83 -8.74 22.35
CA GLY A 575 13.53 -7.65 21.69
C GLY A 575 14.80 -7.26 22.47
N PRO A 576 15.89 -6.87 21.80
CA PRO A 576 17.14 -6.47 22.44
C PRO A 576 17.01 -5.46 23.58
N SER A 577 16.02 -4.55 23.53
CA SER A 577 15.86 -3.49 24.54
C SER A 577 15.61 -4.02 25.97
N ILE A 578 15.18 -5.28 26.09
CA ILE A 578 14.96 -5.94 27.38
C ILE A 578 16.23 -6.01 28.24
N ASP A 579 17.41 -6.06 27.63
CA ASP A 579 18.69 -6.12 28.36
C ASP A 579 18.88 -4.90 29.29
N ASN A 580 18.27 -3.76 28.95
CA ASN A 580 18.28 -2.53 29.77
C ASN A 580 17.25 -2.54 30.91
N SER A 581 16.29 -3.47 30.89
CA SER A 581 15.12 -3.48 31.78
C SER A 581 15.17 -4.56 32.86
N TYR A 582 16.03 -5.58 32.74
CA TYR A 582 16.01 -6.74 33.64
C TYR A 582 16.19 -6.41 35.12
N THR A 583 17.08 -5.46 35.45
CA THR A 583 17.30 -5.06 36.84
C THR A 583 16.02 -4.55 37.47
N TYR A 584 15.32 -3.65 36.76
CA TYR A 584 14.05 -3.09 37.21
C TYR A 584 12.94 -4.14 37.33
N ILE A 585 12.82 -5.03 36.33
CA ILE A 585 11.86 -6.14 36.36
C ILE A 585 12.12 -7.04 37.57
N LYS A 586 13.39 -7.34 37.87
CA LYS A 586 13.79 -8.19 38.99
C LYS A 586 13.47 -7.56 40.35
N GLU A 587 13.73 -6.28 40.51
CA GLU A 587 13.47 -5.52 41.74
C GLU A 587 11.97 -5.39 42.03
N ASN A 588 11.14 -5.24 40.99
CA ASN A 588 9.70 -5.04 41.12
C ASN A 588 8.87 -6.31 40.96
N ARG A 589 9.51 -7.47 40.74
CA ARG A 589 8.85 -8.73 40.40
C ARG A 589 7.66 -9.10 41.30
N LYS A 590 7.75 -8.83 42.61
CA LYS A 590 6.71 -9.20 43.58
C LYS A 590 5.45 -8.32 43.52
N LYS A 591 5.50 -7.17 42.82
CA LYS A 591 4.44 -6.17 42.76
C LYS A 591 3.60 -6.24 41.49
N VAL A 592 4.00 -7.06 40.52
CA VAL A 592 3.49 -7.02 39.15
C VAL A 592 3.16 -8.42 38.66
N ILE A 593 2.16 -8.52 37.79
CA ILE A 593 1.88 -9.74 37.05
C ILE A 593 2.88 -9.81 35.90
N LEU A 594 3.82 -10.76 35.96
CA LEU A 594 4.88 -10.90 34.95
C LEU A 594 4.53 -11.97 33.93
N ILE A 595 4.36 -11.58 32.66
CA ILE A 595 4.02 -12.47 31.56
C ILE A 595 5.18 -12.52 30.55
N SER A 596 5.74 -13.71 30.36
CA SER A 596 6.78 -13.97 29.36
C SER A 596 6.16 -14.35 28.02
N CYS A 597 6.54 -13.70 26.93
CA CYS A 597 6.06 -14.00 25.58
C CYS A 597 7.09 -14.79 24.76
N GLY A 598 6.77 -16.03 24.39
CA GLY A 598 7.58 -16.83 23.47
C GLY A 598 9.05 -16.97 23.91
N THR A 599 9.97 -16.66 23.00
CA THR A 599 11.42 -16.82 23.23
C THR A 599 12.00 -15.96 24.37
N ALA A 600 11.24 -15.02 24.95
CA ALA A 600 11.65 -14.24 26.13
C ALA A 600 11.88 -15.12 27.37
N LEU A 601 11.27 -16.31 27.42
CA LEU A 601 11.34 -17.24 28.56
C LEU A 601 12.77 -17.62 28.90
N ARG A 602 13.58 -17.92 27.87
CA ARG A 602 15.00 -18.28 28.00
C ARG A 602 15.79 -17.17 28.69
N ALA A 603 15.55 -15.93 28.26
CA ALA A 603 16.28 -14.80 28.77
C ALA A 603 15.91 -14.53 30.24
N LEU A 604 14.60 -14.52 30.58
CA LEU A 604 14.13 -14.42 31.97
C LEU A 604 14.72 -15.51 32.88
N TYR A 605 14.74 -16.76 32.42
CA TYR A 605 15.37 -17.88 33.11
C TYR A 605 16.86 -17.61 33.39
N ASN A 606 17.62 -17.16 32.38
CA ASN A 606 19.04 -16.83 32.50
C ASN A 606 19.33 -15.63 33.44
N TYR A 607 18.36 -14.76 33.69
CA TYR A 607 18.47 -13.68 34.68
C TYR A 607 17.94 -14.06 36.07
N GLY A 608 17.44 -15.29 36.23
CA GLY A 608 16.87 -15.81 37.48
C GLY A 608 15.55 -15.14 37.84
N ILE A 609 14.73 -14.80 36.84
CA ILE A 609 13.41 -14.18 37.02
C ILE A 609 12.35 -15.21 36.61
N LYS A 610 11.50 -15.59 37.58
CA LYS A 610 10.39 -16.51 37.33
C LYS A 610 9.13 -15.74 36.95
N PRO A 611 8.57 -15.87 35.74
CA PRO A 611 7.31 -15.22 35.40
C PRO A 611 6.12 -15.88 36.13
N ASP A 612 5.00 -15.16 36.23
CA ASP A 612 3.72 -15.70 36.70
C ASP A 612 3.11 -16.57 35.61
N PHE A 613 3.14 -16.04 34.39
CA PHE A 613 2.65 -16.69 33.20
C PHE A 613 3.71 -16.73 32.11
N HIS A 614 3.68 -17.79 31.32
CA HIS A 614 4.34 -17.84 30.04
C HIS A 614 3.26 -17.95 28.96
N ALA A 615 3.43 -17.26 27.84
CA ALA A 615 2.46 -17.25 26.76
C ALA A 615 3.04 -17.86 25.49
N GLU A 616 2.20 -18.61 24.79
CA GLU A 616 2.46 -19.19 23.48
C GLU A 616 1.22 -19.07 22.59
N VAL A 617 1.42 -18.94 21.28
CA VAL A 617 0.32 -18.89 20.30
C VAL A 617 0.47 -19.91 19.19
N GLU A 618 1.69 -20.43 18.99
CA GLU A 618 2.01 -21.33 17.89
C GLU A 618 1.43 -22.72 18.10
N GLN A 619 0.70 -23.21 17.09
CA GLN A 619 0.06 -24.53 17.11
C GLN A 619 1.01 -25.69 16.84
N ASN A 620 2.04 -25.49 16.01
CA ASN A 620 2.88 -26.62 15.60
C ASN A 620 3.82 -27.11 16.71
N ARG A 621 4.17 -28.38 16.61
CA ARG A 621 5.00 -29.09 17.60
C ARG A 621 6.41 -28.51 17.72
N SER A 622 6.89 -27.75 16.74
CA SER A 622 8.21 -27.13 16.80
C SER A 622 8.37 -26.23 18.04
N ASN A 623 7.28 -25.62 18.50
CA ASN A 623 7.27 -24.77 19.69
C ASN A 623 7.67 -25.53 20.98
N TYR A 624 7.25 -26.80 21.12
CA TYR A 624 7.65 -27.63 22.25
C TYR A 624 9.18 -27.70 22.41
N HIS A 625 9.92 -27.78 21.30
CA HIS A 625 11.38 -27.85 21.33
C HIS A 625 12.01 -26.54 21.79
N TRP A 626 11.45 -25.39 21.40
CA TRP A 626 11.92 -24.08 21.86
C TRP A 626 11.68 -23.89 23.36
N VAL A 627 10.47 -24.18 23.83
CA VAL A 627 10.08 -24.00 25.23
C VAL A 627 10.81 -24.98 26.15
N SER A 628 10.89 -26.26 25.79
CA SER A 628 11.56 -27.29 26.60
C SER A 628 13.07 -27.07 26.76
N ASN A 629 13.70 -26.37 25.80
CA ASN A 629 15.11 -26.00 25.89
C ASN A 629 15.34 -24.65 26.59
N ALA A 630 14.30 -23.83 26.73
CA ALA A 630 14.41 -22.50 27.33
C ALA A 630 14.74 -22.56 28.83
N ALA A 631 14.12 -23.48 29.57
CA ALA A 631 14.30 -23.66 31.01
C ALA A 631 14.17 -25.13 31.42
N ASP A 632 14.64 -25.46 32.62
CA ASP A 632 14.47 -26.81 33.15
C ASP A 632 12.99 -27.15 33.45
N LYS A 633 12.68 -28.45 33.51
CA LYS A 633 11.30 -28.93 33.68
C LYS A 633 10.67 -28.52 35.01
N GLU A 634 11.46 -28.39 36.08
CA GLU A 634 10.94 -27.99 37.39
C GLU A 634 10.49 -26.53 37.36
N PHE A 635 11.29 -25.66 36.72
CA PHE A 635 10.95 -24.26 36.48
C PHE A 635 9.67 -24.11 35.64
N LEU A 636 9.54 -24.86 34.56
CA LEU A 636 8.32 -24.83 33.71
C LEU A 636 7.08 -25.32 34.49
N LYS A 637 7.24 -26.35 35.34
CA LYS A 637 6.16 -26.88 36.18
C LYS A 637 5.74 -25.98 37.34
N ASP A 638 6.45 -24.88 37.54
CA ASP A 638 6.11 -23.83 38.50
C ASP A 638 5.37 -22.64 37.87
N ILE A 639 5.20 -22.61 36.54
CA ILE A 639 4.62 -21.50 35.78
C ILE A 639 3.31 -21.95 35.11
N SER A 640 2.35 -21.03 34.94
CA SER A 640 1.12 -21.26 34.18
C SER A 640 1.26 -20.82 32.72
N LEU A 641 0.75 -21.61 31.79
CA LEU A 641 0.69 -21.28 30.38
C LEU A 641 -0.57 -20.46 30.07
N LEU A 642 -0.43 -19.35 29.36
CA LEU A 642 -1.50 -18.65 28.67
C LEU A 642 -1.42 -18.96 27.18
N SER A 643 -2.51 -19.40 26.58
CA SER A 643 -2.53 -19.69 25.15
C SER A 643 -3.92 -19.59 24.56
N VAL A 644 -4.00 -19.68 23.24
CA VAL A 644 -5.25 -19.98 22.52
C VAL A 644 -5.48 -21.48 22.43
N HIS A 645 -6.73 -21.85 22.10
CA HIS A 645 -7.23 -23.23 21.97
C HIS A 645 -6.36 -24.20 21.13
N GLY A 646 -5.60 -23.72 20.15
CA GLY A 646 -4.81 -24.55 19.24
C GLY A 646 -3.41 -24.94 19.73
N VAL A 647 -3.07 -24.77 21.00
CA VAL A 647 -1.71 -25.10 21.48
C VAL A 647 -1.40 -26.59 21.41
N HIS A 648 -0.18 -26.92 20.98
CA HIS A 648 0.25 -28.32 20.93
C HIS A 648 0.21 -28.98 22.33
N PRO A 649 -0.35 -30.20 22.47
CA PRO A 649 -0.43 -30.90 23.76
C PRO A 649 0.91 -31.08 24.48
N ASP A 650 1.98 -31.43 23.73
CA ASP A 650 3.34 -31.54 24.30
C ASP A 650 3.79 -30.22 24.96
N THR A 651 3.56 -29.06 24.31
CA THR A 651 3.91 -27.75 24.86
C THR A 651 3.09 -27.46 26.11
N ALA A 652 1.77 -27.67 26.06
CA ALA A 652 0.87 -27.49 27.21
C ALA A 652 1.29 -28.36 28.40
N SER A 653 1.76 -29.58 28.14
CA SER A 653 2.18 -30.54 29.17
C SER A 653 3.43 -30.11 29.94
N LEU A 654 4.20 -29.13 29.47
CA LEU A 654 5.39 -28.63 30.16
C LEU A 654 5.03 -27.81 31.41
N PHE A 655 3.87 -27.17 31.42
CA PHE A 655 3.50 -26.17 32.43
C PHE A 655 2.69 -26.73 33.58
N LYS A 656 2.54 -25.94 34.65
CA LYS A 656 1.77 -26.29 35.84
C LYS A 656 0.29 -26.42 35.52
N LYS A 657 -0.27 -25.42 34.84
CA LYS A 657 -1.66 -25.29 34.40
C LYS A 657 -1.67 -24.61 33.05
N THR A 658 -2.67 -24.92 32.22
CA THR A 658 -2.85 -24.29 30.90
C THR A 658 -4.16 -23.54 30.86
N VAL A 659 -4.10 -22.21 30.76
CA VAL A 659 -5.27 -21.34 30.61
C VAL A 659 -5.45 -21.02 29.13
N LEU A 660 -6.64 -21.32 28.62
CA LEU A 660 -6.99 -21.22 27.22
C LEU A 660 -8.11 -20.21 27.02
N ILE A 661 -8.05 -19.50 25.91
CA ILE A 661 -9.15 -18.70 25.38
C ILE A 661 -9.37 -19.02 23.90
N PHE A 662 -10.60 -18.93 23.42
CA PHE A 662 -10.86 -19.08 21.99
C PHE A 662 -10.32 -17.88 21.23
N LYS A 663 -9.75 -18.13 20.06
CA LYS A 663 -9.33 -17.06 19.15
C LYS A 663 -10.47 -16.84 18.17
N SER A 664 -10.88 -15.58 18.03
CA SER A 664 -12.02 -15.21 17.19
C SER A 664 -11.77 -15.57 15.73
N GLY A 665 -12.77 -16.15 15.09
CA GLY A 665 -12.76 -16.46 13.66
C GLY A 665 -12.11 -17.79 13.25
N GLU A 666 -11.51 -18.54 14.17
CA GLU A 666 -10.80 -19.79 13.86
C GLU A 666 -11.73 -20.97 13.56
N ALA A 667 -11.49 -21.67 12.43
CA ALA A 667 -12.31 -22.79 11.99
C ALA A 667 -12.31 -23.95 12.99
N ALA A 668 -11.21 -24.19 13.72
CA ALA A 668 -11.16 -25.23 14.75
C ALA A 668 -12.14 -24.94 15.91
N VAL A 669 -12.27 -23.67 16.33
CA VAL A 669 -13.28 -23.25 17.31
C VAL A 669 -14.68 -23.50 16.77
N ARG A 670 -14.93 -23.15 15.50
CA ARG A 670 -16.22 -23.34 14.85
C ARG A 670 -16.62 -24.81 14.74
N VAL A 671 -15.68 -25.70 14.44
CA VAL A 671 -15.88 -27.16 14.48
C VAL A 671 -16.34 -27.58 15.88
N TYR A 672 -15.61 -27.17 16.92
CA TYR A 672 -15.92 -27.55 18.30
C TYR A 672 -17.26 -26.99 18.78
N SER A 673 -17.57 -25.73 18.49
CA SER A 673 -18.82 -25.07 18.89
C SER A 673 -20.04 -25.54 18.07
N THR A 674 -19.82 -26.12 16.89
CA THR A 674 -20.88 -26.78 16.11
C THR A 674 -21.32 -28.07 16.79
N ILE A 675 -20.37 -28.84 17.32
CA ILE A 675 -20.62 -30.11 18.01
C ILE A 675 -21.05 -29.89 19.47
N VAL A 676 -20.42 -28.96 20.17
CA VAL A 676 -20.68 -28.65 21.58
C VAL A 676 -21.34 -27.27 21.68
N GLU A 677 -22.67 -27.25 21.52
CA GLU A 677 -23.47 -26.03 21.34
C GLU A 677 -23.24 -24.96 22.43
N ARG A 678 -23.04 -25.36 23.69
CA ARG A 678 -22.82 -24.41 24.80
C ARG A 678 -21.56 -23.55 24.66
N LEU A 679 -20.62 -23.90 23.78
CA LEU A 679 -19.42 -23.11 23.53
C LEU A 679 -19.67 -21.89 22.63
N ARG A 680 -20.83 -21.79 21.97
CA ARG A 680 -21.15 -20.66 21.09
C ARG A 680 -21.25 -19.32 21.82
N ASP A 681 -21.56 -19.36 23.11
CA ASP A 681 -21.68 -18.17 23.96
C ASP A 681 -20.38 -17.85 24.73
N TYR A 682 -19.30 -18.59 24.47
CA TYR A 682 -18.04 -18.41 25.20
C TYR A 682 -17.26 -17.23 24.59
N PRO A 683 -16.47 -16.52 25.42
CA PRO A 683 -15.71 -15.38 24.93
C PRO A 683 -14.64 -15.80 23.92
N GLU A 684 -14.60 -15.07 22.81
CA GLU A 684 -13.57 -15.20 21.76
C GLU A 684 -12.67 -13.96 21.75
N LEU A 685 -11.37 -14.17 21.75
CA LEU A 685 -10.36 -13.12 21.74
C LEU A 685 -10.08 -12.66 20.31
N GLU A 686 -10.32 -11.39 20.05
CA GLU A 686 -9.94 -10.74 18.79
C GLU A 686 -8.48 -10.27 18.82
N TYR A 687 -7.90 -9.98 17.65
CA TYR A 687 -6.57 -9.33 17.52
C TYR A 687 -5.38 -10.05 18.20
N SER A 688 -5.48 -11.37 18.43
CA SER A 688 -4.46 -12.16 19.14
C SER A 688 -3.31 -12.66 18.24
N TYR A 689 -2.96 -11.92 17.19
CA TYR A 689 -2.00 -12.29 16.13
C TYR A 689 -1.24 -11.03 15.64
N PRO A 690 -0.12 -11.14 14.88
CA PRO A 690 0.61 -12.35 14.49
C PRO A 690 1.62 -12.83 15.54
N THR A 691 1.91 -12.05 16.59
CA THR A 691 2.93 -12.44 17.60
C THR A 691 2.31 -12.86 18.93
N VAL A 692 3.10 -13.54 19.75
CA VAL A 692 2.72 -13.88 21.13
C VAL A 692 2.44 -12.62 21.97
N SER A 693 3.16 -11.52 21.74
CA SER A 693 2.89 -10.26 22.45
C SER A 693 1.52 -9.70 22.09
N ASN A 694 1.05 -9.83 20.84
CA ASN A 694 -0.32 -9.45 20.45
C ASN A 694 -1.37 -10.25 21.25
N LEU A 695 -1.17 -11.58 21.39
CA LEU A 695 -2.04 -12.43 22.21
C LEU A 695 -2.14 -11.91 23.64
N VAL A 696 -1.00 -11.68 24.31
CA VAL A 696 -1.00 -11.26 25.71
C VAL A 696 -1.60 -9.87 25.89
N ILE A 697 -1.23 -8.90 25.05
CA ILE A 697 -1.79 -7.54 25.12
C ILE A 697 -3.30 -7.59 24.93
N SER A 698 -3.78 -8.26 23.88
CA SER A 698 -5.22 -8.40 23.64
C SER A 698 -5.92 -9.08 24.80
N MET A 699 -5.39 -10.19 25.32
CA MET A 699 -5.97 -10.92 26.44
C MET A 699 -6.06 -10.07 27.72
N MET A 700 -5.01 -9.32 28.05
CA MET A 700 -5.01 -8.47 29.25
C MET A 700 -5.95 -7.28 29.12
N CYS A 701 -6.04 -6.65 27.94
CA CYS A 701 -7.06 -5.63 27.67
C CYS A 701 -8.47 -6.20 27.75
N PHE A 702 -8.69 -7.39 27.18
CA PHE A 702 -9.98 -8.07 27.16
C PHE A 702 -10.47 -8.48 28.56
N LEU A 703 -9.55 -8.82 29.46
CA LEU A 703 -9.82 -9.08 30.88
C LEU A 703 -10.01 -7.79 31.71
N GLY A 704 -9.79 -6.61 31.12
CA GLY A 704 -10.00 -5.30 31.76
C GLY A 704 -8.84 -4.80 32.62
N MET A 705 -7.61 -5.29 32.40
CA MET A 705 -6.44 -4.80 33.13
C MET A 705 -6.18 -3.32 32.83
N LYS A 706 -5.92 -2.53 33.87
CA LYS A 706 -5.83 -1.07 33.74
C LYS A 706 -4.46 -0.54 33.36
N GLU A 707 -3.38 -1.20 33.78
CA GLU A 707 -2.00 -0.75 33.53
C GLU A 707 -1.16 -1.88 32.94
N ILE A 708 -0.67 -1.69 31.70
CA ILE A 708 0.18 -2.64 30.96
C ILE A 708 1.51 -1.98 30.64
N TYR A 709 2.63 -2.67 30.85
CA TYR A 709 3.98 -2.20 30.55
C TYR A 709 4.69 -3.19 29.61
N LEU A 710 5.17 -2.67 28.48
CA LEU A 710 5.81 -3.47 27.43
C LEU A 710 7.33 -3.40 27.54
N PHE A 711 7.97 -4.54 27.78
CA PHE A 711 9.43 -4.66 27.83
C PHE A 711 9.91 -5.64 26.76
N GLY A 712 10.90 -5.27 25.95
CA GLY A 712 11.39 -6.13 24.87
C GLY A 712 10.36 -6.42 23.79
N VAL A 713 9.31 -5.61 23.66
CA VAL A 713 8.32 -5.67 22.57
C VAL A 713 8.74 -4.66 21.51
N ASP A 714 9.95 -4.82 20.98
CA ASP A 714 10.60 -3.79 20.18
C ASP A 714 9.91 -3.60 18.83
N LEU A 715 9.48 -4.68 18.16
CA LEU A 715 8.85 -4.63 16.83
C LEU A 715 9.63 -3.78 15.79
N GLY A 716 10.94 -3.64 16.01
CA GLY A 716 11.86 -2.85 15.22
C GLY A 716 13.28 -2.99 15.75
N TYR A 717 14.25 -2.57 14.95
CA TYR A 717 15.68 -2.67 15.21
C TYR A 717 16.31 -1.28 15.07
N LYS A 718 17.04 -0.85 16.10
CA LYS A 718 17.91 0.33 16.04
C LYS A 718 19.14 0.08 15.17
N ASP A 719 19.64 -1.15 15.24
CA ASP A 719 20.78 -1.65 14.49
C ASP A 719 20.43 -3.01 13.88
N LEU A 720 20.68 -3.17 12.57
CA LEU A 720 20.43 -4.41 11.84
C LEU A 720 21.33 -5.56 12.29
N GLU A 721 22.35 -5.31 13.10
CA GLU A 721 23.22 -6.36 13.64
C GLU A 721 22.68 -6.99 14.95
N TYR A 722 21.64 -6.41 15.57
CA TYR A 722 21.12 -6.85 16.87
C TYR A 722 19.60 -7.09 16.83
N HIS A 723 19.19 -8.37 16.73
CA HIS A 723 17.78 -8.75 16.56
C HIS A 723 17.13 -9.43 17.80
N HIS A 724 17.91 -9.92 18.77
CA HIS A 724 17.43 -10.58 20.00
C HIS A 724 18.26 -10.18 21.23
N SER A 725 17.80 -10.49 22.46
CA SER A 725 18.63 -10.32 23.67
C SER A 725 19.95 -11.09 23.58
N LYS A 726 21.03 -10.50 24.11
CA LYS A 726 22.39 -11.08 24.12
C LYS A 726 22.49 -12.42 24.87
N LYS A 727 21.49 -12.78 25.67
CA LYS A 727 21.42 -14.05 26.42
C LYS A 727 20.43 -15.08 25.86
N SER A 728 19.93 -14.87 24.63
CA SER A 728 19.10 -15.84 23.91
C SER A 728 19.97 -16.86 23.14
N ASP A 729 19.40 -17.99 22.72
CA ASP A 729 20.11 -19.07 22.01
C ASP A 729 20.64 -18.66 20.61
N TYR A 730 20.38 -17.42 20.18
CA TYR A 730 20.89 -16.84 18.93
C TYR A 730 22.36 -16.41 19.01
N TYR A 731 22.93 -16.24 20.21
CA TYR A 731 24.33 -15.84 20.40
C TYR A 731 25.15 -16.99 20.99
N LYS A 732 26.12 -17.52 20.24
CA LYS A 732 27.02 -18.58 20.72
C LYS A 732 27.95 -18.07 21.82
N ARG A 733 28.12 -18.85 22.89
CA ARG A 733 29.29 -18.81 23.78
C ARG A 733 30.21 -19.97 23.44
N ASN A 734 31.47 -19.69 23.12
CA ASN A 734 32.54 -20.67 23.32
C ASN A 734 33.08 -20.48 24.74
N ASP A 735 33.32 -21.58 25.45
CA ASP A 735 33.84 -21.55 26.81
C ASP A 735 35.15 -20.72 26.91
N GLU A 736 35.16 -19.82 27.89
CA GLU A 736 36.31 -19.02 28.39
C GLU A 736 36.90 -17.88 27.54
N SER A 737 36.24 -17.41 26.48
CA SER A 737 36.58 -16.12 25.86
C SER A 737 35.35 -15.28 25.54
N GLU A 738 35.53 -13.95 25.48
CA GLU A 738 34.53 -12.98 25.01
C GLU A 738 33.76 -13.49 23.78
N PRO A 739 32.48 -13.11 23.61
CA PRO A 739 31.68 -13.52 22.46
C PRO A 739 32.46 -13.23 21.17
N ASP A 740 32.59 -14.25 20.33
CA ASP A 740 33.27 -14.20 19.04
C ASP A 740 32.46 -13.30 18.10
N LEU A 741 32.72 -11.99 18.17
CA LEU A 741 32.05 -10.94 17.39
C LEU A 741 32.16 -11.18 15.88
N ASP A 742 33.18 -11.91 15.43
CA ASP A 742 33.45 -12.22 14.02
C ASP A 742 32.53 -13.29 13.41
N LYS A 743 31.66 -13.94 14.21
CA LYS A 743 30.58 -14.82 13.71
C LYS A 743 29.17 -14.24 13.92
N ALA A 744 29.05 -13.07 14.53
CA ALA A 744 27.80 -12.32 14.63
C ALA A 744 27.47 -11.53 13.34
N SER A 745 28.31 -11.63 12.31
CA SER A 745 28.48 -10.59 11.30
C SER A 745 28.26 -11.05 9.85
N SER A 746 27.17 -11.76 9.55
CA SER A 746 26.81 -12.07 8.14
C SER A 746 25.39 -11.69 7.72
N LEU A 747 24.71 -10.84 8.48
CA LEU A 747 23.35 -10.35 8.16
C LEU A 747 23.30 -8.85 7.82
N GLY A 748 24.44 -8.22 7.49
CA GLY A 748 24.48 -6.86 6.95
C GLY A 748 24.02 -6.80 5.49
N TYR A 749 23.32 -5.70 5.13
CA TYR A 749 22.83 -5.23 3.80
C TYR A 749 22.05 -6.24 2.92
N ASN A 750 22.54 -7.46 2.72
CA ASN A 750 21.86 -8.55 2.01
C ASN A 750 20.58 -9.01 2.73
N TYR A 751 20.53 -8.99 4.07
CA TYR A 751 19.30 -9.31 4.80
C TYR A 751 18.20 -8.27 4.58
N ALA A 752 18.57 -6.98 4.52
CA ALA A 752 17.64 -5.88 4.29
C ALA A 752 17.05 -5.92 2.86
N GLN A 753 17.87 -6.21 1.85
CA GLN A 753 17.41 -6.41 0.46
C GLN A 753 16.55 -7.67 0.30
N MET A 754 16.87 -8.78 0.97
CA MET A 754 16.11 -10.03 0.84
C MET A 754 14.81 -10.07 1.65
N ASN A 755 14.67 -9.30 2.74
CA ASN A 755 13.50 -9.37 3.64
C ASN A 755 12.63 -8.10 3.66
N GLY A 756 12.87 -7.14 2.77
CA GLY A 756 12.01 -5.96 2.63
C GLY A 756 11.93 -5.12 3.91
N VAL A 757 13.09 -4.84 4.52
CA VAL A 757 13.19 -4.02 5.73
C VAL A 757 12.79 -2.58 5.40
N MET A 758 11.92 -1.99 6.22
CA MET A 758 11.42 -0.62 6.07
C MET A 758 11.72 0.21 7.32
N THR A 759 11.60 1.54 7.22
CA THR A 759 11.79 2.46 8.36
C THR A 759 10.43 2.91 8.91
N VAL A 760 10.33 2.97 10.23
CA VAL A 760 9.15 3.47 10.96
C VAL A 760 9.58 4.35 12.13
N PRO A 761 8.71 5.24 12.65
CA PRO A 761 9.03 6.02 13.84
C PRO A 761 9.40 5.13 15.03
N GLY A 762 10.45 5.51 15.77
CA GLY A 762 10.85 4.82 16.99
C GLY A 762 10.05 5.29 18.21
N ASN A 763 10.01 4.47 19.26
CA ASN A 763 9.37 4.80 20.53
C ASN A 763 10.14 5.93 21.26
N PHE A 764 11.47 5.83 21.30
CA PHE A 764 12.38 6.86 21.82
C PHE A 764 13.28 7.48 20.74
N GLU A 765 13.48 6.78 19.63
CA GLU A 765 14.31 7.20 18.50
C GLU A 765 13.50 7.88 17.39
N LYS A 766 14.14 8.70 16.54
CA LYS A 766 13.46 9.33 15.40
C LYS A 766 12.87 8.27 14.45
N ASN A 767 13.67 7.28 14.08
CA ASN A 767 13.28 6.17 13.21
C ASN A 767 14.01 4.88 13.64
N VAL A 768 13.36 3.74 13.42
CA VAL A 768 13.94 2.39 13.56
C VAL A 768 13.65 1.58 12.30
N PHE A 769 14.43 0.54 12.06
CA PHE A 769 14.15 -0.43 10.99
C PHE A 769 13.10 -1.44 11.47
N THR A 770 12.25 -1.92 10.58
CA THR A 770 11.27 -2.98 10.89
C THR A 770 11.03 -3.88 9.69
N LYS A 771 10.36 -5.01 9.92
CA LYS A 771 9.91 -5.94 8.88
C LYS A 771 8.38 -5.96 8.82
N ARG A 772 7.81 -6.46 7.72
CA ARG A 772 6.36 -6.49 7.46
C ARG A 772 5.56 -7.07 8.63
N GLU A 773 5.97 -8.23 9.14
CA GLU A 773 5.34 -8.93 10.26
C GLU A 773 5.29 -8.09 11.55
N PHE A 774 6.33 -7.29 11.80
CA PHE A 774 6.40 -6.42 12.97
C PHE A 774 5.57 -5.14 12.81
N LYS A 775 5.55 -4.56 11.62
CA LYS A 775 4.63 -3.44 11.31
C LYS A 775 3.18 -3.86 11.50
N MET A 776 2.79 -5.03 10.98
CA MET A 776 1.46 -5.60 11.17
C MET A 776 1.17 -5.84 12.67
N SER A 777 2.13 -6.40 13.40
CA SER A 777 2.00 -6.59 14.85
C SER A 777 1.74 -5.29 15.59
N ALA A 778 2.48 -4.22 15.29
CA ALA A 778 2.27 -2.90 15.87
C ALA A 778 0.86 -2.37 15.54
N GLN A 779 0.45 -2.40 14.27
CA GLN A 779 -0.87 -1.93 13.83
C GLN A 779 -2.03 -2.68 14.50
N ILE A 780 -1.88 -3.98 14.76
CA ILE A 780 -2.90 -4.75 15.48
C ILE A 780 -2.94 -4.37 16.96
N ILE A 781 -1.79 -4.11 17.60
CA ILE A 781 -1.76 -3.57 18.97
C ILE A 781 -2.47 -2.21 19.01
N GLU A 782 -2.22 -1.34 18.04
CA GLU A 782 -2.87 -0.03 17.93
C GLU A 782 -4.41 -0.17 17.89
N ARG A 783 -4.93 -1.10 17.08
CA ARG A 783 -6.38 -1.39 17.01
C ARG A 783 -6.94 -1.88 18.35
N VAL A 784 -6.21 -2.76 19.06
CA VAL A 784 -6.61 -3.22 20.40
C VAL A 784 -6.70 -2.04 21.36
N LEU A 785 -5.68 -1.18 21.40
CA LEU A 785 -5.65 -0.03 22.31
C LEU A 785 -6.71 1.03 21.96
N GLU A 786 -7.10 1.13 20.68
CA GLU A 786 -8.21 1.98 20.26
C GLU A 786 -9.56 1.49 20.77
N VAL A 787 -9.77 0.17 20.79
CA VAL A 787 -10.99 -0.47 21.33
C VAL A 787 -11.04 -0.37 22.86
N TYR A 788 -9.94 -0.65 23.54
CA TYR A 788 -9.86 -0.72 25.02
C TYR A 788 -9.26 0.55 25.65
N LYS A 789 -9.95 1.69 25.51
CA LYS A 789 -9.47 3.01 25.98
C LYS A 789 -9.29 3.15 27.51
N GLU A 790 -9.86 2.24 28.28
CA GLU A 790 -9.72 2.23 29.75
C GLU A 790 -8.36 1.67 30.22
N THR A 791 -7.64 0.95 29.34
CA THR A 791 -6.31 0.40 29.61
C THR A 791 -5.22 1.39 29.24
N SER A 792 -4.40 1.76 30.22
CA SER A 792 -3.16 2.52 29.98
C SER A 792 -2.02 1.58 29.62
N CYS A 793 -1.55 1.66 28.38
CA CYS A 793 -0.43 0.86 27.88
C CYS A 793 0.84 1.72 27.77
N PHE A 794 1.89 1.33 28.48
CA PHE A 794 3.18 2.02 28.52
C PHE A 794 4.23 1.24 27.72
N ASN A 795 4.75 1.84 26.66
CA ASN A 795 5.81 1.24 25.87
C ASN A 795 7.18 1.59 26.45
N CYS A 796 7.78 0.62 27.13
CA CYS A 796 9.11 0.75 27.75
C CYS A 796 10.22 0.17 26.85
N SER A 797 9.88 -0.24 25.62
CA SER A 797 10.79 -0.90 24.68
C SER A 797 11.45 0.13 23.76
N ASP A 798 12.75 -0.02 23.50
CA ASP A 798 13.52 0.83 22.58
C ASP A 798 13.42 0.29 21.14
N GLY A 799 12.22 0.36 20.58
CA GLY A 799 11.88 -0.17 19.26
C GLY A 799 10.92 0.73 18.49
N ALA A 800 10.01 0.16 17.70
CA ALA A 800 9.00 0.88 16.95
C ALA A 800 7.99 1.57 17.87
N LYS A 801 7.53 2.75 17.46
CA LYS A 801 6.41 3.44 18.10
C LYS A 801 5.12 2.66 17.84
N ILE A 802 4.31 2.51 18.88
CA ILE A 802 2.97 1.90 18.82
C ILE A 802 1.98 2.99 19.20
N ASN A 803 1.14 3.44 18.27
CA ASN A 803 0.12 4.44 18.56
C ASN A 803 -0.90 3.94 19.59
N GLY A 804 -1.41 4.85 20.44
CA GLY A 804 -2.26 4.49 21.58
C GLY A 804 -1.49 4.01 22.82
N SER A 805 -0.19 3.71 22.71
CA SER A 805 0.69 3.50 23.86
C SER A 805 1.44 4.77 24.27
N ILE A 806 1.90 4.84 25.52
CA ILE A 806 2.64 5.95 26.10
C ILE A 806 4.13 5.55 26.20
N PRO A 807 5.06 6.22 25.51
CA PRO A 807 6.49 5.98 25.69
C PRO A 807 6.89 6.29 27.14
N LEU A 808 7.55 5.35 27.82
CA LEU A 808 7.96 5.52 29.21
C LEU A 808 9.32 4.86 29.45
N LEU A 809 10.31 5.64 29.91
CA LEU A 809 11.62 5.09 30.26
C LEU A 809 11.51 4.30 31.57
N VAL A 810 12.32 3.24 31.69
CA VAL A 810 12.32 2.34 32.85
C VAL A 810 12.57 3.08 34.17
N GLU A 811 13.39 4.12 34.14
CA GLU A 811 13.72 4.96 35.30
C GLU A 811 12.57 5.86 35.78
N ASP A 812 11.58 6.11 34.91
CA ASP A 812 10.42 6.96 35.20
C ASP A 812 9.19 6.16 35.66
N ILE A 813 9.30 4.83 35.79
CA ILE A 813 8.17 3.98 36.17
C ILE A 813 7.92 4.10 37.68
N GLU A 814 6.77 4.68 38.03
CA GLU A 814 6.25 4.71 39.40
C GLU A 814 5.09 3.72 39.57
N LEU A 815 5.37 2.54 40.13
CA LEU A 815 4.32 1.54 40.39
C LEU A 815 3.48 1.92 41.62
N ARG A 816 2.16 1.84 41.46
CA ARG A 816 1.22 1.98 42.58
C ARG A 816 1.34 0.79 43.53
N GLU A 817 1.20 1.04 44.83
CA GLU A 817 1.07 -0.05 45.80
C GLU A 817 -0.29 -0.73 45.64
N SER A 818 -0.27 -2.01 45.29
CA SER A 818 -1.46 -2.86 45.29
C SER A 818 -1.63 -3.58 46.61
N LYS A 819 -2.88 -3.78 47.02
CA LYS A 819 -3.24 -4.62 48.18
C LYS A 819 -3.15 -6.11 47.86
N TYR A 820 -3.18 -6.46 46.57
CA TYR A 820 -3.17 -7.82 46.09
C TYR A 820 -1.78 -8.21 45.60
N LEU A 821 -1.51 -9.50 45.63
CA LEU A 821 -0.33 -10.11 45.05
C LEU A 821 -0.67 -10.64 43.65
N PRO A 822 0.33 -10.81 42.76
CA PRO A 822 0.13 -11.44 41.46
C PRO A 822 -0.53 -12.83 41.56
N SER A 823 -0.25 -13.59 42.62
CA SER A 823 -0.88 -14.89 42.89
C SER A 823 -2.40 -14.79 43.08
N ASP A 824 -2.89 -13.70 43.68
CA ASP A 824 -4.32 -13.51 43.92
C ASP A 824 -5.07 -13.34 42.58
N PHE A 825 -4.45 -12.64 41.62
CA PHE A 825 -4.97 -12.55 40.25
C PHE A 825 -4.95 -13.92 39.55
N GLN A 826 -3.88 -14.72 39.70
CA GLN A 826 -3.83 -16.05 39.10
C GLN A 826 -4.94 -16.97 39.61
N GLU A 827 -5.19 -16.93 40.92
CA GLU A 827 -6.26 -17.69 41.56
C GLU A 827 -7.63 -17.23 41.07
N ALA A 828 -7.90 -15.92 41.06
CA ALA A 828 -9.16 -15.37 40.57
C ALA A 828 -9.40 -15.67 39.07
N LEU A 829 -8.38 -15.52 38.22
CA LEU A 829 -8.49 -15.88 36.80
C LEU A 829 -8.93 -17.34 36.61
N ILE A 830 -8.39 -18.25 37.42
CA ILE A 830 -8.66 -19.68 37.29
C ILE A 830 -9.99 -20.08 37.92
N GLU A 831 -10.30 -19.54 39.10
CA GLU A 831 -11.47 -19.97 39.88
C GLU A 831 -12.75 -19.21 39.52
N GLU A 832 -12.64 -17.96 39.08
CA GLU A 832 -13.80 -17.08 38.83
C GLU A 832 -14.10 -16.89 37.35
N LEU A 833 -13.10 -16.96 36.47
CA LEU A 833 -13.26 -16.69 35.02
C LEU A 833 -13.14 -17.94 34.14
N CYS A 834 -12.54 -19.02 34.65
CA CYS A 834 -12.30 -20.23 33.90
C CYS A 834 -13.18 -21.41 34.36
N LEU A 835 -13.48 -22.30 33.42
CA LEU A 835 -14.04 -23.60 33.74
C LEU A 835 -13.07 -24.41 34.60
N SER A 836 -13.63 -25.20 35.50
CA SER A 836 -12.87 -26.22 36.21
C SER A 836 -12.31 -27.26 35.24
N THR A 837 -11.20 -27.91 35.61
CA THR A 837 -10.59 -28.95 34.78
C THR A 837 -11.56 -30.10 34.48
N ASP A 838 -12.43 -30.46 35.43
CA ASP A 838 -13.46 -31.49 35.23
C ASP A 838 -14.50 -31.08 34.18
N GLU A 839 -14.93 -29.81 34.16
CA GLU A 839 -15.84 -29.31 33.12
C GLU A 839 -15.16 -29.23 31.75
N VAL A 840 -13.89 -28.85 31.70
CA VAL A 840 -13.12 -28.87 30.44
C VAL A 840 -12.95 -30.29 29.90
N VAL A 841 -12.67 -31.28 30.76
CA VAL A 841 -12.62 -32.69 30.36
C VAL A 841 -13.98 -33.18 29.86
N ARG A 842 -15.10 -32.69 30.43
CA ARG A 842 -16.45 -32.98 29.92
C ARG A 842 -16.64 -32.43 28.51
N LEU A 843 -16.15 -31.24 28.19
CA LEU A 843 -16.23 -30.71 26.81
C LEU A 843 -15.57 -31.64 25.78
N SER A 844 -14.41 -32.24 26.11
CA SER A 844 -13.78 -33.23 25.24
C SER A 844 -14.64 -34.49 25.07
N ARG A 845 -15.28 -34.98 26.14
CA ARG A 845 -16.20 -36.12 26.05
C ARG A 845 -17.45 -35.79 25.23
N ASP A 846 -18.02 -34.61 25.44
CA ASP A 846 -19.18 -34.11 24.70
C ASP A 846 -18.84 -34.05 23.21
N PHE A 847 -17.67 -33.47 22.86
CA PHE A 847 -17.17 -33.41 21.50
C PHE A 847 -16.98 -34.80 20.87
N ASN A 848 -16.28 -35.71 21.56
CA ASN A 848 -16.06 -37.07 21.07
C ASN A 848 -17.37 -37.86 20.88
N SER A 849 -18.40 -37.56 21.69
CA SER A 849 -19.72 -38.20 21.57
C SER A 849 -20.60 -37.59 20.47
N GLY A 850 -20.39 -36.31 20.15
CA GLY A 850 -21.18 -35.58 19.16
C GLY A 850 -20.57 -35.58 17.75
N LEU A 851 -19.26 -35.79 17.63
CA LEU A 851 -18.59 -35.86 16.33
C LEU A 851 -18.94 -37.17 15.61
N ASP A 852 -19.77 -37.07 14.57
CA ASP A 852 -20.13 -38.18 13.71
C ASP A 852 -19.26 -38.18 12.44
N LEU A 853 -18.22 -39.03 12.45
CA LEU A 853 -17.33 -39.18 11.30
C LEU A 853 -18.00 -39.88 10.10
N ASP A 854 -19.08 -40.64 10.30
CA ASP A 854 -19.83 -41.26 9.20
C ASP A 854 -20.66 -40.21 8.45
N VAL A 855 -21.20 -39.20 9.15
CA VAL A 855 -21.83 -38.03 8.51
C VAL A 855 -20.80 -37.25 7.67
N LEU A 856 -19.64 -36.93 8.25
CA LEU A 856 -18.54 -36.28 7.52
C LEU A 856 -18.12 -37.09 6.29
N LYS A 857 -17.96 -38.41 6.45
CA LYS A 857 -17.65 -39.32 5.35
C LYS A 857 -18.70 -39.28 4.25
N GLY A 858 -19.99 -39.29 4.61
CA GLY A 858 -21.08 -39.18 3.65
C GLY A 858 -21.07 -37.89 2.84
N ASP A 859 -20.72 -36.75 3.47
CA ASP A 859 -20.57 -35.47 2.77
C ASP A 859 -19.33 -35.45 1.86
N VAL A 860 -18.19 -35.93 2.35
CA VAL A 860 -16.95 -36.00 1.55
C VAL A 860 -17.08 -36.98 0.40
N GLU A 861 -17.68 -38.17 0.58
CA GLU A 861 -17.89 -39.13 -0.51
C GLU A 861 -18.85 -38.58 -1.56
N ARG A 862 -19.89 -37.83 -1.16
CA ARG A 862 -20.79 -37.13 -2.08
C ARG A 862 -20.03 -36.06 -2.87
N PHE A 863 -19.17 -35.30 -2.20
CA PHE A 863 -18.33 -34.29 -2.82
C PHE A 863 -17.31 -34.90 -3.78
N LEU A 864 -16.56 -35.92 -3.36
CA LEU A 864 -15.60 -36.68 -4.16
C LEU A 864 -16.25 -37.27 -5.42
N LYS A 865 -17.46 -37.84 -5.27
CA LYS A 865 -18.23 -38.35 -6.42
C LYS A 865 -18.52 -37.24 -7.43
N TRP A 866 -18.94 -36.07 -6.95
CA TRP A 866 -19.24 -34.92 -7.79
C TRP A 866 -17.97 -34.36 -8.49
N ILE A 867 -16.89 -34.07 -7.75
CA ILE A 867 -15.68 -33.47 -8.32
C ILE A 867 -14.91 -34.40 -9.27
N ARG A 868 -15.02 -35.73 -9.12
CA ARG A 868 -14.40 -36.72 -10.03
C ARG A 868 -15.03 -36.75 -11.41
N ASP A 869 -16.31 -36.42 -11.52
CA ASP A 869 -17.04 -36.40 -12.78
C ASP A 869 -16.78 -35.09 -13.57
N ILE A 870 -16.03 -34.15 -13.00
CA ILE A 870 -15.76 -32.82 -13.56
C ILE A 870 -14.41 -32.81 -14.27
N ASN A 871 -14.39 -32.30 -15.50
CA ASN A 871 -13.17 -32.10 -16.28
C ASN A 871 -13.27 -30.75 -17.04
N PRO A 872 -12.95 -29.63 -16.38
CA PRO A 872 -13.14 -28.30 -16.94
C PRO A 872 -12.14 -28.08 -18.07
N LYS A 873 -12.65 -27.62 -19.23
CA LYS A 873 -11.84 -27.46 -20.46
C LYS A 873 -11.34 -26.06 -20.72
N ASN A 874 -11.87 -25.08 -19.99
CA ASN A 874 -11.57 -23.68 -20.18
C ASN A 874 -11.93 -22.88 -18.92
N GLU A 875 -11.55 -21.60 -18.90
CA GLU A 875 -11.81 -20.64 -17.83
C GLU A 875 -13.30 -20.54 -17.44
N LYS A 876 -14.21 -20.54 -18.41
CA LYS A 876 -15.66 -20.39 -18.15
C LYS A 876 -16.26 -21.62 -17.48
N GLU A 877 -15.87 -22.80 -17.95
CA GLU A 877 -16.25 -24.06 -17.30
C GLU A 877 -15.67 -24.14 -15.89
N MET A 878 -14.43 -23.69 -15.69
CA MET A 878 -13.80 -23.63 -14.37
C MET A 878 -14.59 -22.72 -13.44
N GLU A 879 -14.90 -21.48 -13.81
CA GLU A 879 -15.63 -20.54 -12.95
C GLU A 879 -17.00 -21.05 -12.54
N LYS A 880 -17.72 -21.69 -13.47
CA LYS A 880 -18.97 -22.35 -13.15
C LYS A 880 -18.77 -23.48 -12.13
N VAL A 881 -17.78 -24.35 -12.35
CA VAL A 881 -17.45 -25.44 -11.42
C VAL A 881 -17.08 -24.91 -10.03
N LEU A 882 -16.31 -23.82 -9.95
CA LEU A 882 -15.94 -23.19 -8.68
C LEU A 882 -17.16 -22.58 -7.96
N THR A 883 -18.11 -22.03 -8.71
CA THR A 883 -19.39 -21.56 -8.17
C THR A 883 -20.22 -22.72 -7.62
N ASP A 884 -20.40 -23.78 -8.41
CA ASP A 884 -21.12 -24.99 -8.01
C ASP A 884 -20.46 -25.66 -6.78
N GLN A 885 -19.12 -25.65 -6.73
CA GLN A 885 -18.33 -26.13 -5.58
C GLN A 885 -18.65 -25.33 -4.32
N ARG A 886 -18.66 -23.99 -4.42
CA ARG A 886 -18.95 -23.11 -3.28
C ARG A 886 -20.36 -23.35 -2.76
N ASP A 887 -21.34 -23.50 -3.65
CA ASP A 887 -22.73 -23.74 -3.28
C ASP A 887 -22.88 -25.09 -2.55
N PHE A 888 -22.15 -26.12 -2.99
CA PHE A 888 -22.07 -27.42 -2.28
C PHE A 888 -21.58 -27.25 -0.83
N PHE A 889 -20.54 -26.41 -0.62
CA PHE A 889 -20.04 -26.11 0.72
C PHE A 889 -21.08 -25.38 1.58
N TYR A 890 -21.78 -24.38 1.05
CA TYR A 890 -22.83 -23.67 1.79
C TYR A 890 -24.01 -24.57 2.15
N GLU A 891 -24.43 -25.46 1.25
CA GLU A 891 -25.48 -26.44 1.53
C GLU A 891 -25.10 -27.35 2.71
N SER A 892 -23.82 -27.74 2.82
CA SER A 892 -23.34 -28.59 3.92
C SER A 892 -23.47 -27.95 5.32
N VAL A 893 -23.45 -26.61 5.41
CA VAL A 893 -23.61 -25.87 6.68
C VAL A 893 -25.04 -25.92 7.20
N THR A 894 -26.02 -26.05 6.30
CA THR A 894 -27.45 -26.08 6.67
C THR A 894 -27.89 -27.40 7.33
N GLY A 895 -27.08 -28.45 7.22
CA GLY A 895 -27.24 -29.70 7.95
C GLY A 895 -26.58 -29.62 9.33
N ASN A 896 -27.37 -29.68 10.41
CA ASN A 896 -26.99 -29.37 11.80
C ASN A 896 -25.86 -30.20 12.47
N SER A 897 -25.03 -30.95 11.74
CA SER A 897 -24.00 -31.81 12.33
C SER A 897 -22.74 -32.05 11.47
N SER A 898 -22.64 -31.48 10.26
CA SER A 898 -21.46 -31.67 9.43
C SER A 898 -20.35 -30.66 9.74
N VAL A 899 -19.12 -31.16 9.86
CA VAL A 899 -17.90 -30.34 10.01
C VAL A 899 -17.16 -30.15 8.67
N PHE A 900 -17.72 -30.66 7.57
CA PHE A 900 -17.13 -30.65 6.23
C PHE A 900 -16.71 -29.24 5.79
N PHE A 901 -17.60 -28.26 5.93
CA PHE A 901 -17.36 -26.88 5.55
C PHE A 901 -16.09 -26.33 6.22
N TYR A 902 -16.03 -26.40 7.55
CA TYR A 902 -14.95 -25.79 8.33
C TYR A 902 -13.59 -26.45 8.07
N LEU A 903 -13.56 -27.76 7.81
CA LEU A 903 -12.32 -28.47 7.51
C LEU A 903 -11.74 -28.11 6.14
N PHE A 904 -12.58 -27.98 5.11
CA PHE A 904 -12.10 -27.87 3.73
C PHE A 904 -12.14 -26.45 3.14
N TRP A 905 -12.88 -25.51 3.72
CA TRP A 905 -13.14 -24.19 3.12
C TRP A 905 -11.88 -23.41 2.75
N GLY A 906 -10.88 -23.35 3.65
CA GLY A 906 -9.64 -22.63 3.38
C GLY A 906 -8.82 -23.27 2.26
N SER A 907 -8.62 -24.60 2.30
CA SER A 907 -7.97 -25.34 1.21
C SER A 907 -8.72 -25.14 -0.11
N MET A 908 -10.04 -25.29 -0.11
CA MET A 908 -10.88 -25.13 -1.30
C MET A 908 -10.69 -23.77 -1.96
N ASN A 909 -10.72 -22.68 -1.20
CA ASN A 909 -10.50 -21.33 -1.74
C ASN A 909 -9.11 -21.19 -2.36
N TYR A 910 -8.07 -21.72 -1.71
CA TYR A 910 -6.71 -21.65 -2.21
C TYR A 910 -6.50 -22.45 -3.50
N TYR A 911 -6.98 -23.71 -3.55
CA TYR A 911 -6.89 -24.52 -4.76
C TYR A 911 -7.72 -23.92 -5.89
N SER A 912 -8.92 -23.42 -5.60
CA SER A 912 -9.77 -22.73 -6.58
C SER A 912 -9.06 -21.53 -7.21
N ALA A 913 -8.39 -20.73 -6.38
CA ALA A 913 -7.59 -19.58 -6.81
C ALA A 913 -6.42 -19.97 -7.73
N LEU A 914 -5.63 -20.98 -7.34
CA LEU A 914 -4.51 -21.48 -8.16
C LEU A 914 -4.99 -22.05 -9.50
N ILE A 915 -6.02 -22.90 -9.46
CA ILE A 915 -6.54 -23.58 -10.64
C ILE A 915 -7.20 -22.57 -11.60
N LEU A 916 -7.97 -21.61 -11.07
CA LEU A 916 -8.54 -20.54 -11.87
C LEU A 916 -7.44 -19.71 -12.55
N LYS A 917 -6.35 -19.41 -11.83
CA LYS A 917 -5.21 -18.72 -12.41
C LYS A 917 -4.59 -19.52 -13.56
N LEU A 918 -4.44 -20.83 -13.40
CA LEU A 918 -3.97 -21.71 -14.49
C LEU A 918 -4.94 -21.71 -15.68
N ALA A 919 -6.24 -21.66 -15.44
CA ALA A 919 -7.26 -21.57 -16.49
C ALA A 919 -7.15 -20.29 -17.33
N TYR A 920 -6.58 -19.22 -16.77
CA TYR A 920 -6.31 -17.96 -17.46
C TYR A 920 -4.94 -17.88 -18.15
N THR A 921 -4.16 -18.96 -18.18
CA THR A 921 -2.89 -19.03 -18.94
C THR A 921 -3.11 -19.21 -20.45
N GLU A 922 -2.04 -19.04 -21.23
CA GLU A 922 -2.07 -19.19 -22.69
C GLU A 922 -2.62 -20.57 -23.11
N LYS A 923 -3.54 -20.57 -24.09
CA LYS A 923 -4.22 -21.75 -24.61
C LYS A 923 -3.38 -22.49 -25.65
N ASP A 924 -2.18 -22.90 -25.26
CA ASP A 924 -1.28 -23.72 -26.08
C ASP A 924 -1.75 -25.19 -26.19
N SER A 925 -0.98 -26.05 -26.86
CA SER A 925 -1.32 -27.47 -27.02
C SER A 925 -1.38 -28.27 -25.71
N GLY A 926 -0.80 -27.76 -24.62
CA GLY A 926 -0.77 -28.40 -23.30
C GLY A 926 -1.82 -27.87 -22.32
N TYR A 927 -2.54 -26.80 -22.68
CA TYR A 927 -3.47 -26.08 -21.78
C TYR A 927 -4.51 -26.98 -21.13
N GLU A 928 -5.27 -27.75 -21.90
CA GLU A 928 -6.32 -28.62 -21.34
C GLU A 928 -5.75 -29.72 -20.44
N GLU A 929 -4.57 -30.24 -20.78
CA GLU A 929 -3.89 -31.26 -19.98
C GLU A 929 -3.43 -30.69 -18.64
N ARG A 930 -2.83 -29.48 -18.64
CA ARG A 930 -2.42 -28.79 -17.41
C ARG A 930 -3.63 -28.49 -16.52
N LEU A 931 -4.71 -27.97 -17.09
CA LEU A 931 -5.93 -27.65 -16.35
C LEU A 931 -6.58 -28.90 -15.74
N SER A 932 -6.67 -29.98 -16.53
CA SER A 932 -7.18 -31.28 -16.05
C SER A 932 -6.29 -31.87 -14.96
N LYS A 933 -4.95 -31.77 -15.07
CA LYS A 933 -4.02 -32.23 -14.03
C LYS A 933 -4.16 -31.43 -12.74
N ALA A 934 -4.29 -30.10 -12.85
CA ALA A 934 -4.47 -29.25 -11.69
C ALA A 934 -5.77 -29.58 -10.94
N TRP A 935 -6.86 -29.81 -11.67
CA TRP A 935 -8.12 -30.28 -11.09
C TRP A 935 -7.97 -31.66 -10.44
N SER A 936 -7.29 -32.62 -11.08
CA SER A 936 -7.08 -33.94 -10.48
C SER A 936 -6.26 -33.87 -9.18
N TYR A 937 -5.27 -32.99 -9.08
CA TYR A 937 -4.52 -32.79 -7.84
C TYR A 937 -5.37 -32.21 -6.70
N TRP A 938 -6.36 -31.36 -7.01
CA TRP A 938 -7.36 -30.94 -6.01
C TRP A 938 -8.21 -32.11 -5.53
N VAL A 939 -8.69 -32.95 -6.45
CA VAL A 939 -9.46 -34.17 -6.10
C VAL A 939 -8.64 -35.13 -5.23
N GLU A 940 -7.39 -35.39 -5.61
CA GLU A 940 -6.45 -36.21 -4.84
C GLU A 940 -6.20 -35.64 -3.46
N HIS A 941 -5.97 -34.32 -3.35
CA HIS A 941 -5.77 -33.67 -2.06
C HIS A 941 -6.97 -33.88 -1.14
N VAL A 942 -8.21 -33.65 -1.63
CA VAL A 942 -9.43 -33.87 -0.84
C VAL A 942 -9.52 -35.30 -0.34
N GLU A 943 -9.24 -36.29 -1.20
CA GLU A 943 -9.29 -37.71 -0.84
C GLU A 943 -8.22 -38.10 0.19
N GLU A 944 -6.96 -37.72 -0.06
CA GLU A 944 -5.81 -38.10 0.77
C GLU A 944 -5.94 -37.50 2.18
N VAL A 945 -6.24 -36.20 2.31
CA VAL A 945 -6.34 -35.55 3.62
C VAL A 945 -7.56 -36.03 4.39
N PHE A 946 -8.67 -36.32 3.70
CA PHE A 946 -9.86 -36.87 4.34
C PHE A 946 -9.59 -38.25 4.92
N TYR A 947 -9.07 -39.19 4.14
CA TYR A 947 -8.85 -40.55 4.63
C TYR A 947 -7.75 -40.62 5.68
N ASP A 948 -6.74 -39.74 5.63
CA ASP A 948 -5.79 -39.62 6.73
C ASP A 948 -6.48 -39.16 8.03
N TYR A 949 -7.32 -38.12 7.96
CA TYR A 949 -8.09 -37.64 9.12
C TYR A 949 -9.11 -38.67 9.61
N TYR A 950 -9.84 -39.33 8.73
CA TYR A 950 -10.85 -40.33 9.08
C TYR A 950 -10.22 -41.54 9.81
N ASN A 951 -9.03 -41.97 9.39
CA ASN A 951 -8.32 -43.07 10.03
C ASN A 951 -7.58 -42.64 11.30
N ASN A 952 -7.15 -41.37 11.38
CA ASN A 952 -6.35 -40.83 12.48
C ASN A 952 -6.92 -39.47 12.97
N PRO A 953 -8.16 -39.42 13.50
CA PRO A 953 -8.80 -38.15 13.87
C PRO A 953 -8.07 -37.42 15.00
N ASP A 954 -7.44 -38.18 15.90
CA ASP A 954 -6.69 -37.67 17.05
C ASP A 954 -5.21 -37.41 16.77
N ALA A 955 -4.75 -37.54 15.52
CA ALA A 955 -3.33 -37.30 15.22
C ALA A 955 -2.96 -35.84 15.51
N LEU A 956 -1.83 -35.66 16.20
CA LEU A 956 -1.25 -34.37 16.54
C LEU A 956 -0.18 -34.00 15.51
N ASP A 957 -0.04 -32.71 15.21
CA ASP A 957 1.08 -32.20 14.42
C ASP A 957 2.44 -32.74 14.90
N GLN A 958 3.34 -33.00 13.95
CA GLN A 958 4.67 -33.55 14.20
C GLN A 958 5.80 -32.65 13.70
N THR A 959 5.54 -31.35 13.47
CA THR A 959 6.55 -30.42 12.91
C THR A 959 7.81 -30.44 13.79
N GLY A 960 8.93 -30.90 13.24
CA GLY A 960 10.24 -30.89 13.91
C GLY A 960 11.05 -29.63 13.62
N VAL A 961 12.15 -29.45 14.34
CA VAL A 961 13.17 -28.44 14.05
C VAL A 961 14.48 -29.15 13.69
N GLU A 962 14.95 -29.04 12.45
CA GLU A 962 16.36 -29.32 12.13
C GLU A 962 17.22 -28.14 12.59
N ASN A 963 17.58 -28.07 13.87
CA ASN A 963 18.54 -27.07 14.33
C ASN A 963 19.77 -27.76 14.93
N LYS A 964 20.90 -27.56 14.25
CA LYS A 964 22.22 -28.13 14.60
C LYS A 964 22.74 -27.69 15.97
N ASN A 965 22.12 -26.68 16.60
CA ASN A 965 22.43 -26.26 17.97
C ASN A 965 21.70 -27.10 19.04
N PHE A 966 20.80 -28.01 18.66
CA PHE A 966 20.01 -28.86 19.58
C PHE A 966 20.44 -30.34 19.60
N ASN A 967 21.64 -30.67 19.08
CA ASN A 967 22.26 -32.00 19.19
C ASN A 967 23.35 -32.05 20.25
#